data_AF-A0A543JP20-F1
#
_entry.id   AF-A0A543JP20-F1
#
_cell.length_a   1.000
_cell.length_b   1.000
_cell.length_c   1.000
_cell.angle_alpha   90.00
_cell.angle_beta   90.00
_cell.angle_gamma   90.00
#
_symmetry.space_group_name_H-M   'P 1'
#
loop_
_entity.id
_entity.type
_entity.pdbx_description
1 polymer ?
#
loop_
_entity_poly.entity_id
_entity_poly.type
_entity_poly.pdbx_seq_one_letter_code
_entity_poly.pdbx_strand_id
1 'polypeptide(L)'
;MEQISKRLVNWASILDPGTREQAEKAARMPFIYPHLALMPDAHLGKGATVGSVIPTLGAIIPAAVGVDIGCGMIAVRTQFTLDDFRPRPLAPLREAIEHAVPLSAGKYNSRVTDTARERVEELTRRAEVAGFDPGRYAGNWELQLGTLGSGNHFIEVTLDEAGRVWLFLHSGSRGVGNKIAQKHIRIAHEQCRRRWIDLPDPDLAYLVEGEDEFWHYIREMRWAQEFAWLNREEMMDRVVACVAEWTGGDVERREVVNCFAGETQVITRTGTRPIEALAGGVHELLTADGEWVKAPVRSFGRQEVHEVVLSRSGVIKTLRATADHRWLLRSRRGHGYEATTAELKPGERLQSTFPRRPAGLAVDREAAARGFVFGDGHRVGNRSYADFRGTKESAVLPLFEGLGRPPRTYGAVKRIAGLPVEWKTERPSLDSHPDVLYGWLAGYFAADGDVGTTGRPTLASASRENLEFVRLACQAVGIGTFGIRTRMSTGYGPEPTARHLVGLMRGDLDPEFFLVEEHRARFVAGRRAAERRGWNVLSVRPTGETTEVYCAVVDDTHSFALSDNILTGNCHHNYTERETHFGKEVWLSRKGAINAEKGRAGLIPGSMGTASYVVVGKGNPVALNSSPHGAGREYSRSAARRAFDRDDLRKAMVGIEYRDTDAFIDEIPAAYKDIDVVMRDAADLVEVRHTLRQIVNVKGD
;
A
#
# COMPACT_ATOMS: atom_id res chain seq x y z
N MET A 1 -14.42 -7.23 -28.91
CA MET A 1 -15.44 -6.79 -27.94
C MET A 1 -16.83 -6.94 -28.53
N GLU A 2 -17.71 -7.65 -27.84
CA GLU A 2 -19.12 -7.88 -28.15
C GLU A 2 -19.99 -7.37 -26.98
N GLN A 3 -20.99 -6.55 -27.27
CA GLN A 3 -21.99 -6.14 -26.27
C GLN A 3 -23.14 -7.16 -26.25
N ILE A 4 -23.10 -8.12 -25.32
CA ILE A 4 -24.13 -9.18 -25.22
C ILE A 4 -25.47 -8.62 -24.70
N SER A 5 -25.43 -7.73 -23.71
CA SER A 5 -26.62 -7.04 -23.19
C SER A 5 -26.25 -5.68 -22.61
N LYS A 6 -27.22 -4.88 -22.16
CA LYS A 6 -26.94 -3.60 -21.48
C LYS A 6 -26.05 -3.74 -20.24
N ARG A 7 -26.00 -4.92 -19.61
CA ARG A 7 -25.23 -5.20 -18.38
C ARG A 7 -24.15 -6.26 -18.57
N LEU A 8 -23.84 -6.66 -19.80
CA LEU A 8 -22.82 -7.68 -20.09
C LEU A 8 -22.01 -7.33 -21.34
N VAL A 9 -20.70 -7.22 -21.18
CA VAL A 9 -19.74 -6.97 -22.25
C VAL A 9 -18.74 -8.13 -22.30
N ASN A 10 -18.38 -8.57 -23.50
CA ASN A 10 -17.53 -9.73 -23.73
C ASN A 10 -16.31 -9.40 -24.60
N TRP A 11 -15.14 -9.88 -24.22
CA TRP A 11 -13.93 -9.85 -25.04
C TRP A 11 -13.54 -11.21 -25.63
N ALA A 12 -14.08 -12.32 -25.12
CA ALA A 12 -13.75 -13.65 -25.60
C ALA A 12 -14.37 -13.95 -26.97
N SER A 13 -13.52 -14.19 -27.98
CA SER A 13 -13.93 -14.74 -29.28
C SER A 13 -14.35 -16.22 -29.17
N ILE A 14 -13.77 -16.95 -28.22
CA ILE A 14 -14.10 -18.34 -27.89
C ILE A 14 -14.90 -18.35 -26.59
N LEU A 15 -16.23 -18.47 -26.70
CA LEU A 15 -17.15 -18.49 -25.55
C LEU A 15 -18.20 -19.58 -25.74
N ASP A 16 -18.17 -20.62 -24.90
CA ASP A 16 -19.17 -21.70 -24.97
C ASP A 16 -20.55 -21.23 -24.43
N PRO A 17 -21.65 -21.87 -24.87
CA PRO A 17 -22.99 -21.48 -24.47
C PRO A 17 -23.25 -21.50 -22.96
N GLY A 18 -22.66 -22.45 -22.23
CA GLY A 18 -22.83 -22.58 -20.78
C GLY A 18 -22.15 -21.44 -20.02
N THR A 19 -20.95 -21.07 -20.44
CA THR A 19 -20.24 -19.90 -19.91
C THR A 19 -21.02 -18.61 -20.15
N ARG A 20 -21.57 -18.44 -21.36
CA ARG A 20 -22.42 -17.29 -21.69
C ARG A 20 -23.65 -17.23 -20.80
N GLU A 21 -24.37 -18.35 -20.66
CA GLU A 21 -25.58 -18.42 -19.84
C GLU A 21 -25.29 -18.06 -18.37
N GLN A 22 -24.19 -18.58 -17.79
CA GLN A 22 -23.78 -18.27 -16.42
C GLN A 22 -23.51 -16.76 -16.24
N ALA A 23 -22.82 -16.13 -17.20
CA ALA A 23 -22.54 -14.70 -17.17
C ALA A 23 -23.81 -13.85 -17.35
N GLU A 24 -24.74 -14.27 -18.20
CA GLU A 24 -26.03 -13.60 -18.39
C GLU A 24 -26.90 -13.65 -17.13
N LYS A 25 -26.91 -14.78 -16.39
CA LYS A 25 -27.58 -14.88 -15.08
C LYS A 25 -26.97 -13.91 -14.08
N ALA A 26 -25.64 -13.85 -13.98
CA ALA A 26 -24.94 -12.93 -13.09
C ALA A 26 -25.23 -11.46 -13.43
N ALA A 27 -25.20 -11.09 -14.72
CA ALA A 27 -25.45 -9.74 -15.19
C ALA A 27 -26.88 -9.23 -14.94
N ARG A 28 -27.86 -10.13 -14.72
CA ARG A 28 -29.25 -9.79 -14.37
C ARG A 28 -29.42 -9.37 -12.91
N MET A 29 -28.43 -9.63 -12.05
CA MET A 29 -28.50 -9.24 -10.64
C MET A 29 -28.72 -7.72 -10.52
N PRO A 30 -29.61 -7.26 -9.63
CA PRO A 30 -30.11 -5.88 -9.66
C PRO A 30 -29.02 -4.85 -9.31
N PHE A 31 -28.06 -5.24 -8.48
CA PHE A 31 -26.96 -4.41 -7.99
C PHE A 31 -25.71 -4.41 -8.89
N ILE A 32 -25.73 -5.09 -10.04
CA ILE A 32 -24.62 -5.00 -11.01
C ILE A 32 -24.58 -3.60 -11.61
N TYR A 33 -23.42 -2.93 -11.52
CA TYR A 33 -23.22 -1.59 -12.07
C TYR A 33 -21.77 -1.33 -12.47
N PRO A 34 -21.48 -0.72 -13.63
CA PRO A 34 -22.42 -0.45 -14.72
C PRO A 34 -22.84 -1.74 -15.45
N HIS A 35 -21.93 -2.69 -15.57
CA HIS A 35 -22.07 -3.94 -16.31
C HIS A 35 -21.02 -4.95 -15.84
N LEU A 36 -21.25 -6.23 -16.09
CA LEU A 36 -20.27 -7.31 -15.96
C LEU A 36 -19.39 -7.33 -17.22
N ALA A 37 -18.09 -7.55 -17.06
CA ALA A 37 -17.17 -7.73 -18.19
C ALA A 37 -16.58 -9.15 -18.20
N LEU A 38 -16.63 -9.82 -19.36
CA LEU A 38 -15.96 -11.09 -19.61
C LEU A 38 -14.64 -10.85 -20.33
N MET A 39 -13.58 -11.37 -19.75
CA MET A 39 -12.23 -11.39 -20.31
C MET A 39 -12.10 -12.50 -21.36
N PRO A 40 -11.10 -12.45 -22.27
CA PRO A 40 -10.92 -13.44 -23.33
C PRO A 40 -10.80 -14.91 -22.88
N ASP A 41 -10.29 -15.12 -21.67
CA ASP A 41 -10.14 -16.42 -21.04
C ASP A 41 -11.42 -16.91 -20.34
N ALA A 42 -12.56 -16.26 -20.55
CA ALA A 42 -13.81 -16.60 -19.90
C ALA A 42 -14.26 -18.04 -20.15
N HIS A 43 -14.54 -18.78 -19.08
CA HIS A 43 -14.97 -20.18 -19.14
C HIS A 43 -15.82 -20.54 -17.91
N LEU A 44 -16.50 -21.69 -18.01
CA LEU A 44 -17.45 -22.12 -17.02
C LEU A 44 -16.76 -22.32 -15.67
N GLY A 45 -17.28 -21.65 -14.64
CA GLY A 45 -16.72 -21.68 -13.30
C GLY A 45 -17.68 -22.29 -12.29
N LYS A 46 -17.15 -22.80 -11.17
CA LYS A 46 -17.96 -23.10 -9.99
C LYS A 46 -18.34 -21.79 -9.30
N GLY A 47 -19.61 -21.48 -9.08
CA GLY A 47 -20.04 -20.18 -8.58
C GLY A 47 -20.43 -19.24 -9.73
N ALA A 48 -19.55 -18.28 -10.00
CA ALA A 48 -19.58 -17.44 -11.19
C ALA A 48 -18.60 -17.92 -12.28
N THR A 49 -18.79 -17.41 -13.50
CA THR A 49 -17.90 -17.53 -14.66
C THR A 49 -16.46 -17.14 -14.28
N VAL A 50 -15.47 -17.96 -14.62
CA VAL A 50 -14.05 -17.55 -14.55
C VAL A 50 -13.74 -16.67 -15.76
N GLY A 51 -12.82 -15.71 -15.65
CA GLY A 51 -12.64 -14.67 -16.65
C GLY A 51 -13.69 -13.56 -16.52
N SER A 52 -14.30 -13.37 -15.35
CA SER A 52 -15.34 -12.35 -15.14
C SER A 52 -14.91 -11.26 -14.17
N VAL A 53 -15.36 -10.04 -14.47
CA VAL A 53 -15.20 -8.85 -13.64
C VAL A 53 -16.60 -8.37 -13.28
N ILE A 54 -16.92 -8.49 -12.00
CA ILE A 54 -18.27 -8.39 -11.46
C ILE A 54 -18.33 -7.21 -10.48
N PRO A 55 -18.80 -6.04 -10.93
CA PRO A 55 -18.98 -4.90 -10.05
C PRO A 55 -20.36 -4.91 -9.38
N THR A 56 -20.40 -4.72 -8.07
CA THR A 56 -21.63 -4.76 -7.27
C THR A 56 -21.80 -3.49 -6.43
N LEU A 57 -23.01 -2.95 -6.39
CA LEU A 57 -23.39 -1.84 -5.51
C LEU A 57 -23.86 -2.38 -4.17
N GLY A 58 -23.16 -2.07 -3.07
CA GLY A 58 -23.61 -2.38 -1.72
C GLY A 58 -23.82 -3.88 -1.45
N ALA A 59 -23.14 -4.75 -2.19
CA ALA A 59 -23.28 -6.20 -2.08
C ALA A 59 -21.98 -6.89 -2.47
N ILE A 60 -21.80 -8.12 -2.03
CA ILE A 60 -20.71 -8.99 -2.48
C ILE A 60 -21.25 -10.39 -2.72
N ILE A 61 -20.78 -11.05 -3.78
CA ILE A 61 -21.12 -12.45 -4.07
C ILE A 61 -19.88 -13.29 -3.71
N PRO A 62 -19.82 -14.00 -2.57
CA PRO A 62 -18.62 -14.74 -2.17
C PRO A 62 -18.14 -15.77 -3.21
N ALA A 63 -19.08 -16.40 -3.94
CA ALA A 63 -18.76 -17.34 -5.01
C ALA A 63 -18.17 -16.67 -6.27
N ALA A 64 -18.38 -15.36 -6.43
CA ALA A 64 -17.78 -14.54 -7.46
C ALA A 64 -16.36 -14.10 -7.09
N VAL A 65 -16.02 -13.96 -5.80
CA VAL A 65 -14.61 -13.79 -5.39
C VAL A 65 -13.82 -15.06 -5.67
N GLY A 66 -14.45 -16.22 -5.47
CA GLY A 66 -13.88 -17.53 -5.77
C GLY A 66 -13.50 -18.33 -4.53
N VAL A 67 -13.29 -19.62 -4.72
CA VAL A 67 -13.00 -20.58 -3.65
C VAL A 67 -11.51 -20.72 -3.34
N ASP A 68 -10.65 -20.05 -4.09
CA ASP A 68 -9.22 -19.90 -3.82
C ASP A 68 -8.93 -18.41 -3.73
N ILE A 69 -9.25 -17.83 -2.56
CA ILE A 69 -9.20 -16.39 -2.34
C ILE A 69 -7.76 -15.90 -2.55
N GLY A 70 -7.58 -14.83 -3.32
CA GLY A 70 -6.25 -14.26 -3.57
C GLY A 70 -5.34 -15.12 -4.44
N CYS A 71 -5.87 -16.14 -5.15
CA CYS A 71 -5.13 -16.84 -6.20
C CYS A 71 -4.58 -15.84 -7.22
N GLY A 72 -3.29 -15.92 -7.50
CA GLY A 72 -2.60 -14.94 -8.34
C GLY A 72 -1.15 -15.31 -8.61
N MET A 73 -0.47 -14.44 -9.34
CA MET A 73 0.87 -14.71 -9.85
C MET A 73 1.90 -13.77 -9.24
N ILE A 74 3.14 -14.25 -9.16
CA ILE A 74 4.33 -13.44 -8.90
C ILE A 74 5.42 -13.86 -9.91
N ALA A 75 6.20 -12.90 -10.38
CA ALA A 75 7.35 -13.18 -11.23
C ALA A 75 8.55 -12.35 -10.79
N VAL A 76 9.75 -12.90 -10.97
CA VAL A 76 11.03 -12.27 -10.68
C VAL A 76 11.91 -12.39 -11.92
N ARG A 77 12.32 -11.25 -12.49
CA ARG A 77 13.40 -11.24 -13.48
C ARG A 77 14.74 -11.33 -12.75
N THR A 78 15.59 -12.25 -13.19
CA THR A 78 16.94 -12.43 -12.64
C THR A 78 17.99 -11.70 -13.50
N GLN A 79 19.24 -11.69 -13.04
CA GLN A 79 20.38 -11.30 -13.87
C GLN A 79 20.77 -12.35 -14.91
N PHE A 80 20.38 -13.60 -14.70
CA PHE A 80 20.83 -14.74 -15.49
C PHE A 80 20.20 -14.73 -16.87
N THR A 81 20.91 -15.34 -17.79
CA THR A 81 20.52 -15.58 -19.18
C THR A 81 20.51 -17.07 -19.46
N LEU A 82 20.02 -17.45 -20.64
CA LEU A 82 20.06 -18.82 -21.13
C LEU A 82 21.48 -19.41 -21.12
N ASP A 83 22.50 -18.58 -21.34
CA ASP A 83 23.90 -19.04 -21.37
C ASP A 83 24.38 -19.47 -19.97
N ASP A 84 23.91 -18.82 -18.90
CA ASP A 84 24.19 -19.23 -17.52
C ASP A 84 23.55 -20.58 -17.16
N PHE A 85 22.49 -20.96 -17.89
CA PHE A 85 21.78 -22.23 -17.73
C PHE A 85 22.35 -23.35 -18.61
N ARG A 86 23.24 -23.04 -19.56
CA ARG A 86 23.83 -24.03 -20.48
C ARG A 86 25.26 -24.41 -20.09
N PRO A 87 25.68 -25.69 -20.25
CA PRO A 87 24.93 -26.86 -20.72
C PRO A 87 24.37 -27.73 -19.57
N ARG A 88 24.12 -27.15 -18.38
CA ARG A 88 23.73 -27.94 -17.20
C ARG A 88 22.36 -28.60 -17.42
N PRO A 89 22.17 -29.88 -17.01
CA PRO A 89 20.85 -30.49 -17.04
C PRO A 89 19.91 -29.73 -16.09
N LEU A 90 18.66 -29.54 -16.52
CA LEU A 90 17.65 -28.80 -15.75
C LEU A 90 16.92 -29.68 -14.72
N ALA A 91 16.96 -31.00 -14.87
CA ALA A 91 16.30 -31.94 -13.95
C ALA A 91 16.71 -31.75 -12.48
N PRO A 92 17.99 -31.56 -12.13
CA PRO A 92 18.38 -31.26 -10.75
C PRO A 92 17.78 -29.96 -10.20
N LEU A 93 17.61 -28.92 -11.03
CA LEU A 93 16.94 -27.68 -10.61
C LEU A 93 15.46 -27.92 -10.35
N ARG A 94 14.78 -28.65 -11.26
CA ARG A 94 13.38 -29.07 -11.08
C ARG A 94 13.22 -29.81 -9.75
N GLU A 95 14.04 -30.83 -9.51
CA GLU A 95 13.98 -31.66 -8.31
C GLU A 95 14.27 -30.87 -7.02
N ALA A 96 15.21 -29.92 -7.07
CA ALA A 96 15.48 -29.03 -5.95
C ALA A 96 14.25 -28.17 -5.61
N ILE A 97 13.58 -27.60 -6.62
CA ILE A 97 12.35 -26.82 -6.43
C ILE A 97 11.23 -27.71 -5.86
N GLU A 98 11.04 -28.91 -6.42
CA GLU A 98 10.04 -29.88 -5.97
C GLU A 98 10.27 -30.34 -4.52
N HIS A 99 11.53 -30.39 -4.08
CA HIS A 99 11.89 -30.70 -2.70
C HIS A 99 11.65 -29.52 -1.75
N ALA A 100 11.97 -28.30 -2.19
CA ALA A 100 11.86 -27.09 -1.39
C ALA A 100 10.40 -26.62 -1.20
N VAL A 101 9.53 -26.88 -2.18
CA VAL A 101 8.13 -26.45 -2.16
C VAL A 101 7.19 -27.66 -2.19
N PRO A 102 6.39 -27.90 -1.13
CA PRO A 102 5.37 -28.94 -1.14
C PRO A 102 4.31 -28.68 -2.24
N LEU A 103 4.11 -29.66 -3.12
CA LEU A 103 3.41 -29.43 -4.39
C LEU A 103 1.92 -29.78 -4.36
N SER A 104 1.51 -30.91 -3.79
CA SER A 104 0.12 -31.41 -3.94
C SER A 104 -0.86 -30.91 -2.87
N ALA A 105 -2.15 -30.93 -3.19
CA ALA A 105 -3.20 -30.65 -2.18
C ALA A 105 -3.12 -31.62 -1.00
N GLY A 106 -3.22 -31.09 0.22
CA GLY A 106 -3.13 -31.88 1.44
C GLY A 106 -1.70 -32.28 1.82
N LYS A 107 -0.70 -32.04 0.97
CA LYS A 107 0.72 -32.14 1.32
C LYS A 107 1.20 -30.75 1.75
N TYR A 108 1.64 -30.65 3.00
CA TYR A 108 2.06 -29.40 3.61
C TYR A 108 3.49 -29.52 4.14
N ASN A 109 4.05 -28.42 4.61
CA ASN A 109 5.32 -28.47 5.32
C ASN A 109 5.17 -29.34 6.58
N SER A 110 6.22 -30.07 6.95
CA SER A 110 6.25 -30.83 8.21
C SER A 110 6.47 -29.95 9.44
N ARG A 111 7.03 -28.75 9.23
CA ARG A 111 7.25 -27.70 10.23
C ARG A 111 7.21 -26.33 9.58
N VAL A 112 6.95 -25.29 10.37
CA VAL A 112 7.14 -23.90 9.94
C VAL A 112 8.64 -23.66 9.75
N THR A 113 9.05 -23.22 8.56
CA THR A 113 10.44 -22.86 8.27
C THR A 113 10.81 -21.55 8.96
N ASP A 114 12.10 -21.29 9.16
CA ASP A 114 12.52 -20.04 9.80
C ASP A 114 12.12 -18.80 8.99
N THR A 115 12.19 -18.87 7.65
CA THR A 115 11.71 -17.84 6.72
C THR A 115 10.19 -17.64 6.77
N ALA A 116 9.43 -18.70 7.07
CA ALA A 116 7.97 -18.62 7.18
C ALA A 116 7.50 -18.11 8.55
N ARG A 117 8.34 -18.14 9.59
CA ARG A 117 7.94 -17.85 10.97
C ARG A 117 7.40 -16.43 11.13
N GLU A 118 8.13 -15.44 10.64
CA GLU A 118 7.72 -14.03 10.71
C GLU A 118 6.41 -13.79 9.95
N ARG A 119 6.22 -14.49 8.81
CA ARG A 119 5.01 -14.43 7.99
C ARG A 119 3.82 -15.06 8.69
N VAL A 120 4.02 -16.18 9.39
CA VAL A 120 3.00 -16.82 10.24
C VAL A 120 2.61 -15.90 11.39
N GLU A 121 3.57 -15.30 12.10
CA GLU A 121 3.28 -14.36 13.18
C GLU A 121 2.48 -13.14 12.71
N GLU A 122 2.80 -12.60 11.53
CA GLU A 122 2.03 -11.54 10.90
C GLU A 122 0.60 -11.96 10.59
N LEU A 123 0.40 -13.16 10.03
CA LEU A 123 -0.93 -13.69 9.75
C LEU A 123 -1.71 -13.94 11.04
N THR A 124 -1.07 -14.40 12.12
CA THR A 124 -1.69 -14.55 13.43
C THR A 124 -2.17 -13.20 13.97
N ARG A 125 -1.31 -12.17 13.98
CA ARG A 125 -1.70 -10.81 14.41
C ARG A 125 -2.85 -10.25 13.57
N ARG A 126 -2.81 -10.44 12.25
CA ARG A 126 -3.90 -9.99 11.36
C ARG A 126 -5.21 -10.72 11.63
N ALA A 127 -5.16 -12.01 11.96
CA ALA A 127 -6.35 -12.76 12.32
C ALA A 127 -6.96 -12.26 13.64
N GLU A 128 -6.11 -11.97 14.63
CA GLU A 128 -6.52 -11.35 15.91
C GLU A 128 -7.22 -10.00 15.67
N VAL A 129 -6.62 -9.12 14.86
CA VAL A 129 -7.21 -7.83 14.48
C VAL A 129 -8.52 -8.01 13.70
N ALA A 130 -8.59 -8.99 12.81
CA ALA A 130 -9.79 -9.33 12.07
C ALA A 130 -10.89 -9.98 12.95
N GLY A 131 -10.55 -10.38 14.18
CA GLY A 131 -11.44 -10.95 15.17
C GLY A 131 -11.80 -12.42 14.90
N PHE A 132 -10.91 -13.20 14.31
CA PHE A 132 -11.14 -14.63 14.06
C PHE A 132 -9.89 -15.49 14.25
N ASP A 133 -10.11 -16.80 14.38
CA ASP A 133 -9.06 -17.81 14.52
C ASP A 133 -9.00 -18.68 13.25
N PRO A 134 -7.92 -18.60 12.45
CA PRO A 134 -7.75 -19.41 11.24
C PRO A 134 -7.70 -20.91 11.54
N GLY A 135 -7.25 -21.29 12.75
CA GLY A 135 -7.20 -22.67 13.25
C GLY A 135 -8.58 -23.35 13.28
N ARG A 136 -9.65 -22.58 13.49
CA ARG A 136 -11.04 -23.09 13.40
C ARG A 136 -11.44 -23.53 12.00
N TYR A 137 -10.82 -22.95 10.98
CA TYR A 137 -10.98 -23.40 9.59
C TYR A 137 -10.03 -24.54 9.30
N ALA A 138 -8.74 -24.35 9.57
CA ALA A 138 -7.71 -25.36 9.37
C ALA A 138 -6.69 -25.31 10.50
N GLY A 139 -6.71 -26.31 11.38
CA GLY A 139 -5.79 -26.39 12.53
C GLY A 139 -4.30 -26.50 12.16
N ASN A 140 -4.00 -26.71 10.88
CA ASN A 140 -2.65 -26.76 10.33
C ASN A 140 -2.39 -25.64 9.30
N TRP A 141 -3.13 -24.52 9.35
CA TRP A 141 -3.03 -23.44 8.36
C TRP A 141 -1.60 -22.90 8.22
N GLU A 142 -0.84 -22.86 9.31
CA GLU A 142 0.56 -22.40 9.36
C GLU A 142 1.45 -23.25 8.46
N LEU A 143 1.23 -24.57 8.44
CA LEU A 143 1.98 -25.52 7.61
C LEU A 143 1.65 -25.40 6.11
N GLN A 144 0.52 -24.77 5.77
CA GLN A 144 0.13 -24.54 4.38
C GLN A 144 0.88 -23.36 3.74
N LEU A 145 1.52 -22.50 4.55
CA LEU A 145 2.30 -21.37 4.05
C LEU A 145 3.60 -21.86 3.39
N GLY A 146 3.93 -21.37 2.20
CA GLY A 146 5.02 -21.85 1.37
C GLY A 146 4.71 -23.14 0.62
N THR A 147 3.43 -23.39 0.27
CA THR A 147 3.01 -24.59 -0.48
C THR A 147 2.30 -24.22 -1.77
N LEU A 148 2.51 -25.01 -2.83
CA LEU A 148 2.03 -24.69 -4.17
C LEU A 148 0.55 -25.01 -4.29
N GLY A 149 0.21 -26.30 -4.16
CA GLY A 149 -1.13 -26.82 -4.39
C GLY A 149 -1.37 -27.51 -5.72
N SER A 150 -2.57 -28.06 -5.83
CA SER A 150 -3.06 -28.77 -7.01
C SER A 150 -3.80 -27.84 -7.97
N GLY A 151 -4.16 -28.37 -9.14
CA GLY A 151 -4.94 -27.66 -10.14
C GLY A 151 -4.04 -26.82 -11.03
N ASN A 152 -4.42 -25.58 -11.33
CA ASN A 152 -3.67 -24.70 -12.23
C ASN A 152 -2.51 -23.95 -11.54
N HIS A 153 -2.15 -24.31 -10.30
CA HIS A 153 -0.97 -23.79 -9.60
C HIS A 153 0.29 -24.42 -10.18
N PHE A 154 1.35 -23.61 -10.36
CA PHE A 154 2.62 -24.05 -10.95
C PHE A 154 3.77 -23.11 -10.55
N ILE A 155 4.99 -23.59 -10.77
CA ILE A 155 6.24 -22.82 -10.74
C ILE A 155 6.94 -23.05 -12.08
N GLU A 156 7.38 -21.99 -12.72
CA GLU A 156 8.06 -22.02 -14.01
C GLU A 156 9.38 -21.26 -13.93
N VAL A 157 10.41 -21.83 -14.57
CA VAL A 157 11.59 -21.07 -14.99
C VAL A 157 11.42 -20.82 -16.47
N THR A 158 11.46 -19.55 -16.85
CA THR A 158 11.12 -19.09 -18.19
C THR A 158 12.21 -18.17 -18.75
N LEU A 159 12.20 -17.99 -20.06
CA LEU A 159 13.08 -17.09 -20.79
C LEU A 159 12.25 -16.06 -21.53
N ASP A 160 12.62 -14.80 -21.45
CA ASP A 160 12.04 -13.78 -22.33
C ASP A 160 12.67 -13.79 -23.74
N GLU A 161 12.19 -12.89 -24.60
CA GLU A 161 12.68 -12.74 -25.98
C GLU A 161 14.18 -12.39 -26.08
N ALA A 162 14.77 -11.85 -25.02
CA ALA A 162 16.21 -11.55 -24.94
C ALA A 162 17.02 -12.70 -24.29
N GLY A 163 16.36 -13.82 -23.97
CA GLY A 163 16.99 -14.96 -23.31
C GLY A 163 17.29 -14.74 -21.84
N ARG A 164 16.68 -13.73 -21.19
CA ARG A 164 16.86 -13.48 -19.74
C ARG A 164 15.95 -14.40 -18.94
N VAL A 165 16.43 -14.86 -17.80
CA VAL A 165 15.73 -15.84 -16.96
C VAL A 165 14.75 -15.15 -16.03
N TRP A 166 13.53 -15.66 -16.04
CA TRP A 166 12.43 -15.27 -15.17
C TRP A 166 11.93 -16.44 -14.35
N LEU A 167 11.69 -16.21 -13.06
CA LEU A 167 11.05 -17.15 -12.16
C LEU A 167 9.60 -16.73 -12.04
N PHE A 168 8.67 -17.62 -12.39
CA PHE A 168 7.24 -17.33 -12.43
C PHE A 168 6.53 -18.32 -11.52
N LEU A 169 5.61 -17.84 -10.70
CA LEU A 169 4.87 -18.67 -9.76
C LEU A 169 3.39 -18.29 -9.72
N HIS A 170 2.52 -19.30 -9.67
CA HIS A 170 1.07 -19.15 -9.53
C HIS A 170 0.54 -19.98 -8.37
N SER A 171 -0.04 -19.32 -7.36
CA SER A 171 -0.70 -19.98 -6.21
C SER A 171 -1.65 -19.03 -5.47
N GLY A 172 -2.40 -19.57 -4.51
CA GLY A 172 -3.45 -18.87 -3.76
C GLY A 172 -3.41 -19.12 -2.25
N SER A 173 -4.59 -19.05 -1.62
CA SER A 173 -4.77 -19.11 -0.16
C SER A 173 -4.91 -20.51 0.41
N ARG A 174 -4.70 -21.52 -0.43
CA ARG A 174 -4.66 -22.93 -0.06
C ARG A 174 -5.96 -23.38 0.61
N GLY A 175 -5.87 -24.41 1.45
CA GLY A 175 -7.04 -25.03 2.08
C GLY A 175 -7.74 -24.10 3.08
N VAL A 176 -6.98 -23.24 3.76
CA VAL A 176 -7.57 -22.30 4.74
C VAL A 176 -8.48 -21.28 4.05
N GLY A 177 -8.03 -20.63 2.97
CA GLY A 177 -8.86 -19.69 2.23
C GLY A 177 -10.06 -20.35 1.54
N ASN A 178 -9.90 -21.60 1.07
CA ASN A 178 -11.02 -22.38 0.56
C ASN A 178 -12.12 -22.58 1.60
N LYS A 179 -11.77 -22.95 2.82
CA LYS A 179 -12.74 -23.16 3.90
C LYS A 179 -13.42 -21.86 4.32
N ILE A 180 -12.69 -20.75 4.34
CA ILE A 180 -13.25 -19.40 4.57
C ILE A 180 -14.30 -19.09 3.49
N ALA A 181 -13.94 -19.22 2.21
CA ALA A 181 -14.86 -18.99 1.10
C ALA A 181 -16.12 -19.87 1.21
N GLN A 182 -15.95 -21.17 1.45
CA GLN A 182 -17.07 -22.11 1.57
C GLN A 182 -18.01 -21.78 2.73
N LYS A 183 -17.49 -21.29 3.87
CA LYS A 183 -18.33 -20.82 4.99
C LYS A 183 -19.22 -19.67 4.54
N HIS A 184 -18.63 -18.65 3.92
CA HIS A 184 -19.36 -17.43 3.54
C HIS A 184 -20.32 -17.62 2.37
N ILE A 185 -20.00 -18.51 1.44
CA ILE A 185 -20.95 -18.97 0.42
C ILE A 185 -22.19 -19.58 1.10
N ARG A 186 -22.01 -20.48 2.09
CA ARG A 186 -23.15 -21.07 2.83
C ARG A 186 -23.97 -20.03 3.59
N ILE A 187 -23.32 -19.07 4.24
CA ILE A 187 -23.99 -17.97 4.95
C ILE A 187 -24.82 -17.14 3.97
N ALA A 188 -24.27 -16.77 2.82
CA ALA A 188 -24.98 -16.03 1.78
C ALA A 188 -26.22 -16.80 1.28
N HIS A 189 -26.10 -18.10 1.00
CA HIS A 189 -27.26 -18.93 0.63
C HIS A 189 -28.33 -18.96 1.72
N GLU A 190 -27.92 -19.11 2.98
CA GLU A 190 -28.83 -19.14 4.11
C GLU A 190 -29.58 -17.81 4.27
N GLN A 191 -28.88 -16.68 4.15
CA GLN A 191 -29.51 -15.36 4.22
C GLN A 191 -30.50 -15.14 3.06
N CYS A 192 -30.11 -15.45 1.82
CA CYS A 192 -31.02 -15.34 0.67
C CYS A 192 -32.27 -16.20 0.87
N ARG A 193 -32.10 -17.45 1.32
CA ARG A 193 -33.22 -18.38 1.62
C ARG A 193 -34.12 -17.86 2.73
N ARG A 194 -33.56 -17.37 3.85
CA ARG A 194 -34.32 -16.81 4.98
C ARG A 194 -35.13 -15.57 4.58
N ARG A 195 -34.65 -14.82 3.60
CA ARG A 195 -35.30 -13.61 3.06
C ARG A 195 -36.19 -13.90 1.86
N TRP A 196 -36.36 -15.16 1.47
CA TRP A 196 -37.16 -15.57 0.31
C TRP A 196 -36.73 -14.86 -0.99
N ILE A 197 -35.43 -14.61 -1.13
CA ILE A 197 -34.85 -13.99 -2.33
C ILE A 197 -34.78 -15.04 -3.43
N ASP A 198 -35.53 -14.82 -4.51
CA ASP A 198 -35.44 -15.64 -5.72
C ASP A 198 -34.17 -15.29 -6.50
N LEU A 199 -33.25 -16.24 -6.59
CA LEU A 199 -31.97 -16.08 -7.27
C LEU A 199 -32.03 -16.77 -8.63
N PRO A 200 -31.54 -16.14 -9.71
CA PRO A 200 -31.46 -16.78 -11.03
C PRO A 200 -30.52 -17.98 -11.05
N ASP A 201 -29.59 -18.03 -10.10
CA ASP A 201 -28.74 -19.17 -9.79
C ASP A 201 -28.41 -19.14 -8.29
N PRO A 202 -28.53 -20.26 -7.54
CA PRO A 202 -28.12 -20.30 -6.14
C PRO A 202 -26.71 -19.77 -5.90
N ASP A 203 -25.77 -20.03 -6.81
CA ASP A 203 -24.37 -19.61 -6.70
C ASP A 203 -24.18 -18.07 -6.74
N LEU A 204 -25.25 -17.31 -7.06
CA LEU A 204 -25.27 -15.85 -7.02
C LEU A 204 -25.75 -15.29 -5.67
N ALA A 205 -25.85 -16.14 -4.64
CA ALA A 205 -26.12 -15.71 -3.28
C ALA A 205 -25.09 -14.68 -2.80
N TYR A 206 -25.57 -13.64 -2.12
CA TYR A 206 -24.79 -12.45 -1.81
C TYR A 206 -24.98 -11.99 -0.36
N LEU A 207 -24.00 -11.23 0.12
CA LEU A 207 -24.03 -10.51 1.39
C LEU A 207 -24.25 -9.02 1.11
N VAL A 208 -24.96 -8.32 2.00
CA VAL A 208 -25.34 -6.91 1.81
C VAL A 208 -24.46 -5.99 2.66
N GLU A 209 -23.91 -4.94 2.04
CA GLU A 209 -23.10 -3.95 2.73
C GLU A 209 -23.89 -3.26 3.85
N GLY A 210 -23.29 -3.17 5.03
CA GLY A 210 -23.94 -2.68 6.25
C GLY A 210 -24.37 -3.79 7.21
N GLU A 211 -24.43 -5.05 6.77
CA GLU A 211 -24.70 -6.20 7.64
C GLU A 211 -23.41 -6.76 8.25
N ASP A 212 -23.53 -7.36 9.44
CA ASP A 212 -22.37 -7.90 10.17
C ASP A 212 -21.67 -9.02 9.40
N GLU A 213 -22.44 -9.91 8.75
CA GLU A 213 -21.91 -11.01 7.94
C GLU A 213 -21.12 -10.52 6.73
N PHE A 214 -21.53 -9.40 6.12
CA PHE A 214 -20.77 -8.77 5.04
C PHE A 214 -19.39 -8.33 5.53
N TRP A 215 -19.34 -7.58 6.62
CA TRP A 215 -18.05 -7.10 7.16
C TRP A 215 -17.20 -8.22 7.73
N HIS A 216 -17.83 -9.27 8.28
CA HIS A 216 -17.13 -10.47 8.71
C HIS A 216 -16.45 -11.17 7.53
N TYR A 217 -17.17 -11.32 6.40
CA TYR A 217 -16.57 -11.86 5.19
C TYR A 217 -15.43 -10.99 4.67
N ILE A 218 -15.61 -9.67 4.61
CA ILE A 218 -14.55 -8.74 4.16
C ILE A 218 -13.27 -8.92 4.98
N ARG A 219 -13.37 -8.99 6.32
CA ARG A 219 -12.19 -9.18 7.20
C ARG A 219 -11.49 -10.51 6.95
N GLU A 220 -12.23 -11.62 6.91
CA GLU A 220 -11.63 -12.95 6.68
C GLU A 220 -11.11 -13.12 5.24
N MET A 221 -11.77 -12.51 4.25
CA MET A 221 -11.33 -12.49 2.86
C MET A 221 -10.02 -11.72 2.70
N ARG A 222 -9.91 -10.52 3.30
CA ARG A 222 -8.67 -9.72 3.30
C ARG A 222 -7.52 -10.49 3.95
N TRP A 223 -7.78 -11.19 5.05
CA TRP A 223 -6.79 -12.07 5.67
C TRP A 223 -6.37 -13.20 4.72
N ALA A 224 -7.31 -13.86 4.04
CA ALA A 224 -6.99 -14.93 3.10
C ALA A 224 -6.21 -14.43 1.87
N GLN A 225 -6.49 -13.21 1.40
CA GLN A 225 -5.70 -12.56 0.35
C GLN A 225 -4.26 -12.31 0.81
N GLU A 226 -4.07 -11.85 2.04
CA GLU A 226 -2.74 -11.65 2.63
C GLU A 226 -2.00 -12.98 2.80
N PHE A 227 -2.68 -14.03 3.24
CA PHE A 227 -2.12 -15.38 3.29
C PHE A 227 -1.63 -15.80 1.89
N ALA A 228 -2.44 -15.60 0.85
CA ALA A 228 -2.08 -15.97 -0.52
C ALA A 228 -0.84 -15.20 -1.01
N TRP A 229 -0.72 -13.91 -0.67
CA TRP A 229 0.45 -13.11 -0.98
C TRP A 229 1.71 -13.66 -0.29
N LEU A 230 1.66 -13.82 1.04
CA LEU A 230 2.81 -14.32 1.81
C LEU A 230 3.19 -15.76 1.44
N ASN A 231 2.21 -16.57 1.01
CA ASN A 231 2.45 -17.90 0.48
C ASN A 231 3.31 -17.85 -0.80
N ARG A 232 2.99 -16.93 -1.72
CA ARG A 232 3.77 -16.74 -2.95
C ARG A 232 5.16 -16.18 -2.69
N GLU A 233 5.29 -15.22 -1.79
CA GLU A 233 6.58 -14.66 -1.36
C GLU A 233 7.49 -15.73 -0.77
N GLU A 234 6.98 -16.52 0.19
CA GLU A 234 7.73 -17.61 0.81
C GLU A 234 8.18 -18.66 -0.22
N MET A 235 7.32 -19.02 -1.17
CA MET A 235 7.73 -19.94 -2.24
C MET A 235 8.73 -19.32 -3.20
N MET A 236 8.57 -18.04 -3.56
CA MET A 236 9.50 -17.35 -4.45
C MET A 236 10.89 -17.23 -3.81
N ASP A 237 10.99 -17.00 -2.50
CA ASP A 237 12.26 -17.03 -1.77
C ASP A 237 12.95 -18.40 -1.89
N ARG A 238 12.19 -19.50 -1.74
CA ARG A 238 12.71 -20.86 -1.88
C ARG A 238 13.15 -21.17 -3.32
N VAL A 239 12.36 -20.78 -4.32
CA VAL A 239 12.71 -20.97 -5.74
C VAL A 239 13.96 -20.18 -6.09
N VAL A 240 14.06 -18.94 -5.62
CA VAL A 240 15.25 -18.10 -5.77
C VAL A 240 16.48 -18.76 -5.15
N ALA A 241 16.36 -19.33 -3.94
CA ALA A 241 17.45 -20.06 -3.30
C ALA A 241 17.88 -21.29 -4.11
N CYS A 242 16.93 -22.09 -4.61
CA CYS A 242 17.23 -23.25 -5.46
C CYS A 242 17.96 -22.84 -6.75
N VAL A 243 17.56 -21.73 -7.37
CA VAL A 243 18.22 -21.22 -8.58
C VAL A 243 19.61 -20.70 -8.26
N ALA A 244 19.79 -19.95 -7.17
CA ALA A 244 21.09 -19.43 -6.74
C ALA A 244 22.09 -20.56 -6.45
N GLU A 245 21.66 -21.59 -5.74
CA GLU A 245 22.46 -22.78 -5.46
C GLU A 245 22.81 -23.53 -6.75
N TRP A 246 21.83 -23.71 -7.65
CA TRP A 246 22.03 -24.43 -8.90
C TRP A 246 22.92 -23.68 -9.89
N THR A 247 22.87 -22.34 -9.96
CA THR A 247 23.76 -21.53 -10.81
C THR A 247 25.15 -21.36 -10.17
N GLY A 248 25.23 -21.36 -8.83
CA GLY A 248 26.46 -21.08 -8.08
C GLY A 248 26.71 -19.59 -7.86
N GLY A 249 25.67 -18.76 -7.92
CA GLY A 249 25.74 -17.31 -7.68
C GLY A 249 24.42 -16.75 -7.14
N ASP A 250 24.51 -15.71 -6.32
CA ASP A 250 23.32 -15.05 -5.72
C ASP A 250 22.39 -14.53 -6.81
N VAL A 251 21.07 -14.75 -6.68
CA VAL A 251 20.07 -14.21 -7.62
C VAL A 251 19.78 -12.75 -7.29
N GLU A 252 19.99 -11.86 -8.25
CA GLU A 252 19.52 -10.47 -8.17
C GLU A 252 18.05 -10.40 -8.59
N ARG A 253 17.17 -9.98 -7.67
CA ARG A 253 15.76 -9.69 -7.96
C ARG A 253 15.66 -8.36 -8.73
N ARG A 254 15.80 -8.38 -10.05
CA ARG A 254 15.86 -7.15 -10.87
C ARG A 254 14.51 -6.46 -11.07
N GLU A 255 13.41 -7.20 -10.92
CA GLU A 255 12.03 -6.67 -10.91
C GLU A 255 11.22 -7.36 -9.81
N VAL A 256 10.93 -6.62 -8.74
CA VAL A 256 9.97 -6.93 -7.66
C VAL A 256 9.22 -5.65 -7.35
N VAL A 257 8.03 -5.74 -6.76
CA VAL A 257 7.10 -4.63 -6.63
C VAL A 257 7.61 -3.51 -5.71
N ASN A 258 7.56 -2.32 -6.32
CA ASN A 258 7.72 -0.92 -5.94
C ASN A 258 7.82 -0.56 -4.47
N CYS A 259 8.71 0.38 -4.11
CA CYS A 259 8.90 0.92 -2.77
C CYS A 259 9.82 2.17 -2.74
N PHE A 260 10.11 2.68 -1.53
CA PHE A 260 11.09 3.74 -1.23
C PHE A 260 12.43 3.19 -0.77
N ALA A 261 13.52 3.90 -1.04
CA ALA A 261 14.79 3.60 -0.39
C ALA A 261 14.74 3.88 1.13
N GLY A 262 15.54 3.14 1.90
CA GLY A 262 15.49 3.07 3.37
C GLY A 262 15.57 4.41 4.11
N GLU A 263 16.33 5.37 3.58
CA GLU A 263 16.49 6.69 4.19
C GLU A 263 15.24 7.58 4.11
N THR A 264 14.24 7.17 3.32
CA THR A 264 13.01 7.92 3.12
C THR A 264 12.27 8.10 4.44
N GLN A 265 12.07 9.35 4.83
CA GLN A 265 11.48 9.70 6.12
C GLN A 265 9.95 9.63 6.07
N VAL A 266 9.34 8.83 6.95
CA VAL A 266 7.89 8.64 7.10
C VAL A 266 7.39 9.32 8.37
N ILE A 267 6.22 9.96 8.30
CA ILE A 267 5.55 10.54 9.48
C ILE A 267 4.85 9.43 10.24
N THR A 268 5.23 9.23 11.50
CA THR A 268 4.52 8.38 12.46
C THR A 268 4.00 9.23 13.62
N ARG A 269 3.04 8.72 14.39
CA ARG A 269 2.45 9.45 15.53
C ARG A 269 3.49 9.90 16.55
N THR A 270 4.56 9.12 16.73
CA THR A 270 5.61 9.36 17.72
C THR A 270 6.82 10.10 17.16
N GLY A 271 6.88 10.35 15.85
CA GLY A 271 8.08 10.89 15.24
C GLY A 271 8.16 10.69 13.73
N THR A 272 8.92 11.55 13.07
CA THR A 272 9.38 11.26 11.71
C THR A 272 10.62 10.36 11.79
N ARG A 273 10.62 9.24 11.05
CA ARG A 273 11.71 8.25 11.07
C ARG A 273 12.03 7.74 9.66
N PRO A 274 13.27 7.28 9.39
CA PRO A 274 13.60 6.55 8.17
C PRO A 274 12.71 5.31 8.04
N ILE A 275 12.23 5.00 6.83
CA ILE A 275 11.31 3.90 6.58
C ILE A 275 11.96 2.53 6.88
N GLU A 276 13.26 2.40 6.67
CA GLU A 276 14.01 1.18 7.05
C GLU A 276 13.95 0.90 8.56
N ALA A 277 13.97 1.95 9.39
CA ALA A 277 13.91 1.81 10.85
C ALA A 277 12.50 1.46 11.35
N LEU A 278 11.51 1.50 10.46
CA LEU A 278 10.15 1.08 10.73
C LEU A 278 9.88 -0.35 10.25
N ALA A 279 10.74 -0.90 9.37
CA ALA A 279 10.56 -2.21 8.76
C ALA A 279 10.46 -3.32 9.81
N GLY A 280 9.54 -4.26 9.60
CA GLY A 280 9.26 -5.37 10.53
C GLY A 280 8.35 -4.98 11.71
N GLY A 281 7.93 -3.71 11.82
CA GLY A 281 7.03 -3.23 12.87
C GLY A 281 5.70 -2.69 12.35
N VAL A 282 4.74 -2.54 13.27
CA VAL A 282 3.45 -1.85 13.04
C VAL A 282 3.51 -0.47 13.68
N HIS A 283 3.22 0.56 12.90
CA HIS A 283 3.35 1.97 13.33
C HIS A 283 2.08 2.74 13.00
N GLU A 284 1.77 3.76 13.79
CA GLU A 284 0.66 4.68 13.50
C GLU A 284 1.09 5.71 12.46
N LEU A 285 0.60 5.55 11.23
CA LEU A 285 0.93 6.38 10.08
C LEU A 285 -0.22 7.35 9.77
N LEU A 286 0.14 8.55 9.30
CA LEU A 286 -0.82 9.56 8.90
C LEU A 286 -1.37 9.27 7.49
N THR A 287 -2.68 9.12 7.35
CA THR A 287 -3.37 8.73 6.11
C THR A 287 -3.95 9.93 5.34
N ALA A 288 -4.50 9.70 4.14
CA ALA A 288 -5.02 10.76 3.24
C ALA A 288 -6.18 11.57 3.84
N ASP A 289 -6.96 10.97 4.72
CA ASP A 289 -8.09 11.58 5.44
C ASP A 289 -7.69 12.35 6.70
N GLY A 290 -6.38 12.36 7.03
CA GLY A 290 -5.82 13.06 8.18
C GLY A 290 -5.87 12.28 9.50
N GLU A 291 -6.20 10.99 9.44
CA GLU A 291 -6.26 10.09 10.59
C GLU A 291 -4.93 9.35 10.82
N TRP A 292 -4.76 8.80 12.02
CA TRP A 292 -3.62 7.95 12.38
C TRP A 292 -4.04 6.48 12.35
N VAL A 293 -3.44 5.69 11.46
CA VAL A 293 -3.78 4.27 11.27
C VAL A 293 -2.57 3.39 11.56
N LYS A 294 -2.76 2.32 12.35
CA LYS A 294 -1.74 1.30 12.57
C LYS A 294 -1.53 0.50 11.30
N ALA A 295 -0.32 0.54 10.74
CA ALA A 295 0.03 -0.17 9.53
C ALA A 295 1.43 -0.79 9.64
N PRO A 296 1.64 -2.02 9.13
CA PRO A 296 2.98 -2.60 9.05
C PRO A 296 3.81 -1.89 7.98
N VAL A 297 5.10 -1.73 8.26
CA VAL A 297 6.11 -1.31 7.28
C VAL A 297 7.00 -2.51 6.98
N ARG A 298 7.26 -2.78 5.70
CA ARG A 298 7.98 -3.98 5.25
C ARG A 298 9.11 -3.63 4.29
N SER A 299 10.10 -4.52 4.25
CA SER A 299 11.10 -4.59 3.18
C SER A 299 10.53 -5.36 2.00
N PHE A 300 10.88 -4.96 0.77
CA PHE A 300 10.41 -5.55 -0.48
C PHE A 300 11.57 -5.95 -1.40
N GLY A 301 12.75 -6.18 -0.83
CA GLY A 301 13.94 -6.61 -1.55
C GLY A 301 14.71 -5.46 -2.19
N ARG A 302 15.79 -5.82 -2.88
CA ARG A 302 16.65 -4.87 -3.61
C ARG A 302 16.04 -4.57 -4.98
N GLN A 303 15.84 -3.29 -5.30
CA GLN A 303 15.22 -2.83 -6.55
C GLN A 303 15.91 -1.55 -7.07
N GLU A 304 15.83 -1.31 -8.37
CA GLU A 304 16.32 -0.07 -8.98
C GLU A 304 15.45 1.12 -8.57
N VAL A 305 16.09 2.21 -8.17
CA VAL A 305 15.39 3.43 -7.73
C VAL A 305 15.55 4.58 -8.72
N HIS A 306 14.58 5.47 -8.71
CA HIS A 306 14.61 6.75 -9.39
C HIS A 306 14.80 7.86 -8.36
N GLU A 307 15.58 8.86 -8.72
CA GLU A 307 15.68 10.10 -8.00
C GLU A 307 14.48 10.98 -8.34
N VAL A 308 13.66 11.31 -7.35
CA VAL A 308 12.53 12.23 -7.43
C VAL A 308 12.89 13.51 -6.69
N VAL A 309 13.13 14.58 -7.45
CA VAL A 309 13.44 15.90 -6.91
C VAL A 309 12.16 16.72 -6.82
N LEU A 310 11.82 17.16 -5.62
CA LEU A 310 10.63 17.91 -5.30
C LEU A 310 10.97 19.31 -4.80
N SER A 311 10.07 20.27 -5.00
CA SER A 311 10.19 21.61 -4.43
C SER A 311 8.91 22.14 -3.79
N ARG A 312 9.08 22.87 -2.69
CA ARG A 312 8.00 23.63 -2.05
C ARG A 312 8.56 24.90 -1.44
N SER A 313 8.13 26.06 -1.94
CA SER A 313 8.48 27.38 -1.38
C SER A 313 10.00 27.61 -1.22
N GLY A 314 10.78 27.16 -2.21
CA GLY A 314 12.24 27.29 -2.22
C GLY A 314 13.00 26.20 -1.45
N VAL A 315 12.30 25.28 -0.78
CA VAL A 315 12.89 24.06 -0.22
C VAL A 315 12.93 23.00 -1.30
N ILE A 316 14.10 22.39 -1.51
CA ILE A 316 14.31 21.24 -2.39
C ILE A 316 14.40 20.00 -1.53
N LYS A 317 13.78 18.92 -2.00
CA LYS A 317 13.84 17.61 -1.36
C LYS A 317 14.06 16.56 -2.42
N THR A 318 14.98 15.65 -2.16
CA THR A 318 15.25 14.51 -3.02
C THR A 318 14.75 13.26 -2.33
N LEU A 319 14.00 12.43 -3.05
CA LEU A 319 13.52 11.13 -2.61
C LEU A 319 14.00 10.08 -3.59
N ARG A 320 14.21 8.86 -3.12
CA ARG A 320 14.51 7.71 -3.97
C ARG A 320 13.36 6.71 -3.89
N ALA A 321 12.72 6.46 -5.01
CA ALA A 321 11.59 5.55 -5.12
C ALA A 321 11.71 4.74 -6.39
N THR A 322 11.28 3.49 -6.34
CA THR A 322 11.16 2.61 -7.53
C THR A 322 10.27 3.22 -8.61
N ALA A 323 10.46 2.77 -9.86
CA ALA A 323 9.78 3.28 -11.03
C ALA A 323 8.24 3.25 -10.90
N ASP A 324 7.66 2.17 -10.39
CA ASP A 324 6.20 2.05 -10.35
C ASP A 324 5.58 2.42 -8.98
N HIS A 325 6.37 3.09 -8.10
CA HIS A 325 5.84 3.60 -6.82
C HIS A 325 4.76 4.67 -7.05
N ARG A 326 3.68 4.58 -6.28
CA ARG A 326 2.46 5.37 -6.51
C ARG A 326 2.45 6.71 -5.79
N TRP A 327 2.13 7.76 -6.54
CA TRP A 327 2.02 9.13 -6.03
C TRP A 327 0.60 9.66 -6.17
N LEU A 328 0.13 10.35 -5.14
CA LEU A 328 -1.17 11.03 -5.16
C LEU A 328 -0.93 12.48 -5.60
N LEU A 329 -1.50 12.87 -6.73
CA LEU A 329 -1.31 14.18 -7.37
C LEU A 329 -2.58 15.03 -7.34
N ARG A 330 -2.41 16.33 -7.59
CA ARG A 330 -3.50 17.30 -7.73
C ARG A 330 -3.36 18.07 -9.03
N SER A 331 -4.38 17.96 -9.87
CA SER A 331 -4.46 18.68 -11.14
C SER A 331 -4.60 20.20 -10.92
N ARG A 332 -4.32 20.99 -11.97
CA ARG A 332 -4.56 22.45 -11.98
C ARG A 332 -6.03 22.83 -11.72
N ARG A 333 -6.97 21.95 -12.06
CA ARG A 333 -8.41 22.12 -11.81
C ARG A 333 -8.84 21.68 -10.42
N GLY A 334 -7.93 21.15 -9.60
CA GLY A 334 -8.16 20.79 -8.21
C GLY A 334 -8.54 19.33 -7.95
N HIS A 335 -8.81 18.54 -8.99
CA HIS A 335 -9.10 17.10 -8.90
C HIS A 335 -7.83 16.30 -8.59
N GLY A 336 -7.96 15.29 -7.71
CA GLY A 336 -6.92 14.31 -7.45
C GLY A 336 -6.79 13.29 -8.58
N TYR A 337 -5.57 12.82 -8.83
CA TYR A 337 -5.26 11.68 -9.70
C TYR A 337 -3.99 11.00 -9.22
N GLU A 338 -3.68 9.82 -9.76
CA GLU A 338 -2.49 9.05 -9.38
C GLU A 338 -1.53 8.96 -10.57
N ALA A 339 -0.24 8.82 -10.27
CA ALA A 339 0.79 8.49 -11.25
C ALA A 339 1.90 7.70 -10.57
N THR A 340 2.61 6.89 -11.33
CA THR A 340 3.83 6.22 -10.83
C THR A 340 5.04 7.15 -10.85
N THR A 341 6.12 6.80 -10.17
CA THR A 341 7.38 7.55 -10.21
C THR A 341 7.86 7.77 -11.65
N ALA A 342 7.85 6.74 -12.49
CA ALA A 342 8.26 6.82 -13.89
C ALA A 342 7.35 7.71 -14.74
N GLU A 343 6.08 7.85 -14.35
CA GLU A 343 5.10 8.70 -15.01
C GLU A 343 5.14 10.16 -14.54
N LEU A 344 5.73 10.44 -13.37
CA LEU A 344 5.81 11.80 -12.81
C LEU A 344 6.57 12.75 -13.74
N LYS A 345 5.94 13.88 -14.05
CA LYS A 345 6.51 14.91 -14.94
C LYS A 345 6.88 16.17 -14.16
N PRO A 346 7.96 16.87 -14.56
CA PRO A 346 8.27 18.20 -14.04
C PRO A 346 7.06 19.14 -14.10
N GLY A 347 6.79 19.82 -13.00
CA GLY A 347 5.68 20.76 -12.84
C GLY A 347 4.39 20.14 -12.31
N GLU A 348 4.29 18.81 -12.21
CA GLU A 348 3.17 18.15 -11.53
C GLU A 348 3.22 18.36 -10.01
N ARG A 349 2.04 18.31 -9.38
CA ARG A 349 1.90 18.69 -7.97
C ARG A 349 1.38 17.53 -7.15
N LEU A 350 2.19 17.12 -6.17
CA LEU A 350 1.84 16.09 -5.20
C LEU A 350 0.84 16.63 -4.16
N GLN A 351 -0.03 15.72 -3.70
CA GLN A 351 -0.91 15.97 -2.58
C GLN A 351 -0.15 16.00 -1.25
N SER A 352 -0.79 16.61 -0.26
CA SER A 352 -0.28 16.69 1.09
C SER A 352 -1.41 16.44 2.07
N THR A 353 -1.14 15.64 3.09
CA THR A 353 -2.06 15.37 4.20
C THR A 353 -1.53 15.95 5.49
N PHE A 354 -2.43 16.41 6.36
CA PHE A 354 -2.12 16.96 7.67
C PHE A 354 -3.05 16.32 8.70
N PRO A 355 -2.61 16.15 9.96
CA PRO A 355 -3.46 15.56 10.99
C PRO A 355 -4.72 16.39 11.19
N ARG A 356 -5.85 15.72 11.45
CA ARG A 356 -7.09 16.42 11.79
C ARG A 356 -6.94 17.21 13.10
N ARG A 357 -7.47 18.43 13.10
CA ARG A 357 -7.48 19.31 14.25
C ARG A 357 -8.60 18.95 15.23
N PRO A 358 -8.32 18.72 16.52
CA PRO A 358 -9.34 18.57 17.55
C PRO A 358 -10.23 19.83 17.64
N ALA A 359 -11.53 19.64 17.83
CA ALA A 359 -12.46 20.75 18.01
C ALA A 359 -12.30 21.37 19.41
N GLY A 360 -12.40 22.71 19.50
CA GLY A 360 -12.47 23.41 20.79
C GLY A 360 -11.15 23.54 21.55
N LEU A 361 -9.99 23.48 20.87
CA LEU A 361 -8.69 23.68 21.50
C LEU A 361 -8.61 25.02 22.24
N ALA A 362 -8.26 24.99 23.52
CA ALA A 362 -8.06 26.14 24.36
C ALA A 362 -6.58 26.31 24.73
N VAL A 363 -6.15 27.56 24.92
CA VAL A 363 -4.81 27.86 25.42
C VAL A 363 -4.79 27.60 26.93
N ASP A 364 -4.19 26.48 27.35
CA ASP A 364 -3.92 26.23 28.75
C ASP A 364 -2.93 27.28 29.31
N ARG A 365 -3.31 27.96 30.39
CA ARG A 365 -2.57 29.13 30.90
C ARG A 365 -1.23 28.74 31.54
N GLU A 366 -1.19 27.63 32.27
CA GLU A 366 0.04 27.17 32.92
C GLU A 366 1.02 26.64 31.88
N ALA A 367 0.53 25.86 30.91
CA ALA A 367 1.32 25.38 29.80
C ALA A 367 1.87 26.53 28.95
N ALA A 368 1.08 27.57 28.69
CA ALA A 368 1.53 28.78 27.99
C ALA A 368 2.60 29.55 28.78
N ALA A 369 2.43 29.71 30.09
CA ALA A 369 3.46 30.27 30.94
C ALA A 369 4.76 29.43 30.87
N ARG A 370 4.65 28.10 30.95
CA ARG A 370 5.78 27.17 30.81
C ARG A 370 6.47 27.29 29.45
N GLY A 371 5.71 27.34 28.35
CA GLY A 371 6.25 27.48 26.99
C GLY A 371 7.04 28.79 26.82
N PHE A 372 6.54 29.88 27.41
CA PHE A 372 7.26 31.15 27.41
C PHE A 372 8.60 31.06 28.16
N VAL A 373 8.60 30.45 29.35
CA VAL A 373 9.84 30.22 30.12
C VAL A 373 10.81 29.33 29.37
N PHE A 374 10.32 28.31 28.66
CA PHE A 374 11.15 27.45 27.83
C PHE A 374 11.91 28.24 26.75
N GLY A 375 11.25 29.19 26.09
CA GLY A 375 11.89 30.08 25.10
C GLY A 375 12.78 31.14 25.74
N ASP A 376 12.18 32.12 26.41
CA ASP A 376 12.84 33.35 26.87
C ASP A 376 13.35 33.30 28.32
N GLY A 377 13.00 32.28 29.09
CA GLY A 377 13.42 32.14 30.47
C GLY A 377 14.92 31.82 30.61
N HIS A 378 15.45 31.99 31.81
CA HIS A 378 16.82 31.60 32.17
C HIS A 378 16.86 30.81 33.48
N ARG A 379 17.97 30.12 33.73
CA ARG A 379 18.17 29.27 34.91
C ARG A 379 19.23 29.87 35.83
N VAL A 380 18.96 29.85 37.14
CA VAL A 380 19.97 30.10 38.18
C VAL A 380 19.82 29.01 39.23
N GLY A 381 20.85 28.16 39.38
CA GLY A 381 20.78 26.97 40.24
C GLY A 381 19.65 26.02 39.83
N ASN A 382 18.82 25.62 40.80
CA ASN A 382 17.69 24.72 40.60
C ASN A 382 16.34 25.45 40.42
N ARG A 383 16.38 26.68 39.87
CA ARG A 383 15.18 27.50 39.62
C ARG A 383 15.25 28.13 38.25
N SER A 384 14.09 28.37 37.65
CA SER A 384 13.95 29.16 36.44
C SER A 384 13.35 30.54 36.76
N TYR A 385 13.56 31.47 35.82
CA TYR A 385 13.18 32.87 35.91
C TYR A 385 12.64 33.33 34.56
N ALA A 386 11.63 34.19 34.59
CA ALA A 386 11.08 34.84 33.42
C ALA A 386 11.26 36.35 33.56
N ASP A 387 11.95 36.96 32.60
CA ASP A 387 12.18 38.40 32.56
C ASP A 387 11.33 39.03 31.47
N PHE A 388 10.54 40.04 31.84
CA PHE A 388 9.67 40.75 30.94
C PHE A 388 10.23 42.13 30.63
N ARG A 389 10.25 42.46 29.34
CA ARG A 389 10.63 43.77 28.79
C ARG A 389 9.74 44.09 27.61
N GLY A 390 9.29 45.34 27.49
CA GLY A 390 8.54 45.82 26.32
C GLY A 390 7.18 45.15 26.14
N THR A 391 6.78 44.88 24.89
CA THR A 391 5.43 44.40 24.52
C THR A 391 5.08 43.01 25.07
N LYS A 392 6.09 42.18 25.39
CA LYS A 392 5.87 40.86 26.00
C LYS A 392 5.35 40.96 27.45
N GLU A 393 5.57 42.09 28.11
CA GLU A 393 5.09 42.35 29.46
C GLU A 393 3.56 42.37 29.52
N SER A 394 2.89 43.18 28.69
CA SER A 394 1.43 43.27 28.68
C SER A 394 0.75 41.98 28.18
N ALA A 395 1.42 41.23 27.32
CA ALA A 395 0.87 40.05 26.67
C ALA A 395 0.92 38.78 27.54
N VAL A 396 2.03 38.56 28.25
CA VAL A 396 2.32 37.25 28.89
C VAL A 396 2.30 37.33 30.41
N LEU A 397 2.63 38.48 31.00
CA LEU A 397 2.65 38.65 32.46
C LEU A 397 1.30 38.33 33.14
N PRO A 398 0.12 38.65 32.57
CA PRO A 398 -1.17 38.30 33.16
C PRO A 398 -1.37 36.79 33.36
N LEU A 399 -0.70 35.94 32.57
CA LEU A 399 -0.73 34.48 32.77
C LEU A 399 -0.10 34.09 34.11
N PHE A 400 1.02 34.72 34.48
CA PHE A 400 1.72 34.43 35.74
C PHE A 400 0.97 34.99 36.95
N GLU A 401 0.41 36.19 36.83
CA GLU A 401 -0.42 36.79 37.88
C GLU A 401 -1.66 35.93 38.16
N GLY A 402 -2.31 35.42 37.11
CA GLY A 402 -3.44 34.49 37.21
C GLY A 402 -3.09 33.13 37.87
N LEU A 403 -1.81 32.75 37.89
CA LEU A 403 -1.29 31.56 38.58
C LEU A 403 -0.85 31.87 40.02
N GLY A 404 -1.14 33.07 40.53
CA GLY A 404 -0.71 33.50 41.87
C GLY A 404 0.79 33.78 41.97
N ARG A 405 1.46 34.06 40.84
CA ARG A 405 2.89 34.36 40.76
C ARG A 405 3.10 35.80 40.30
N PRO A 406 3.04 36.79 41.20
CA PRO A 406 3.23 38.19 40.82
C PRO A 406 4.70 38.52 40.53
N PRO A 407 4.99 39.49 39.64
CA PRO A 407 6.35 39.91 39.34
C PRO A 407 6.97 40.75 40.46
N ARG A 408 8.30 40.77 40.48
CA ARG A 408 9.10 41.77 41.19
C ARG A 408 9.79 42.67 40.18
N THR A 409 9.79 43.98 40.45
CA THR A 409 10.40 44.98 39.58
C THR A 409 11.87 45.20 39.93
N TYR A 410 12.74 45.10 38.94
CA TYR A 410 14.19 45.34 39.04
C TYR A 410 14.60 46.32 37.94
N GLY A 411 14.59 47.62 38.24
CA GLY A 411 14.82 48.67 37.25
C GLY A 411 13.75 48.62 36.14
N ALA A 412 14.19 48.49 34.89
CA ALA A 412 13.30 48.39 33.71
C ALA A 412 12.80 46.95 33.41
N VAL A 413 13.04 45.98 34.31
CA VAL A 413 12.69 44.58 34.11
C VAL A 413 11.70 44.13 35.18
N LYS A 414 10.58 43.53 34.77
CA LYS A 414 9.72 42.76 35.67
C LYS A 414 10.14 41.30 35.63
N ARG A 415 10.35 40.68 36.79
CA ARG A 415 10.87 39.31 36.91
C ARG A 415 9.93 38.44 37.73
N ILE A 416 9.63 37.26 37.19
CA ILE A 416 9.04 36.15 37.93
C ILE A 416 10.18 35.24 38.37
N ALA A 417 10.28 35.01 39.68
CA ALA A 417 11.35 34.23 40.29
C ALA A 417 10.83 32.94 40.94
N GLY A 418 11.73 31.98 41.19
CA GLY A 418 11.40 30.76 41.93
C GLY A 418 10.56 29.76 41.14
N LEU A 419 10.52 29.88 39.82
CA LEU A 419 9.80 28.94 38.98
C LEU A 419 10.51 27.57 38.96
N PRO A 420 9.78 26.47 38.73
CA PRO A 420 10.36 25.13 38.64
C PRO A 420 11.41 25.09 37.51
N VAL A 421 12.54 24.41 37.73
CA VAL A 421 13.65 24.41 36.75
C VAL A 421 13.25 23.72 35.44
N GLU A 422 12.34 22.77 35.54
CA GLU A 422 11.80 21.93 34.46
C GLU A 422 11.06 22.80 33.42
N TRP A 423 10.57 23.98 33.82
CA TRP A 423 9.93 24.91 32.89
C TRP A 423 10.90 25.45 31.84
N LYS A 424 12.20 25.49 32.14
CA LYS A 424 13.24 25.88 31.17
C LYS A 424 13.87 24.67 30.48
N THR A 425 13.95 23.52 31.15
CA THR A 425 14.76 22.39 30.67
C THR A 425 13.94 21.27 30.03
N GLU A 426 12.65 21.15 30.32
CA GLU A 426 11.83 20.02 29.90
C GLU A 426 10.68 20.45 28.98
N ARG A 427 10.42 19.61 27.98
CA ARG A 427 9.31 19.72 27.03
C ARG A 427 8.09 18.95 27.60
N PRO A 428 6.84 19.32 27.25
CA PRO A 428 5.68 18.51 27.62
C PRO A 428 5.75 17.14 26.93
N SER A 429 5.08 16.14 27.52
CA SER A 429 4.88 14.86 26.83
C SER A 429 3.97 15.05 25.63
N LEU A 430 4.25 14.39 24.50
CA LEU A 430 3.39 14.41 23.31
C LEU A 430 2.03 13.74 23.54
N ASP A 431 1.90 12.95 24.61
CA ASP A 431 0.62 12.34 25.04
C ASP A 431 -0.17 13.23 26.01
N SER A 432 0.32 14.44 26.30
CA SER A 432 -0.40 15.39 27.15
C SER A 432 -1.73 15.80 26.51
N HIS A 433 -2.66 16.29 27.33
CA HIS A 433 -3.93 16.82 26.83
C HIS A 433 -3.69 17.86 25.70
N PRO A 434 -4.47 17.85 24.61
CA PRO A 434 -4.23 18.74 23.47
C PRO A 434 -4.13 20.22 23.83
N ASP A 435 -4.93 20.70 24.78
CA ASP A 435 -4.86 22.09 25.28
C ASP A 435 -3.54 22.43 25.98
N VAL A 436 -2.89 21.45 26.63
CA VAL A 436 -1.57 21.63 27.26
C VAL A 436 -0.50 21.78 26.19
N LEU A 437 -0.52 20.95 25.15
CA LEU A 437 0.41 21.07 24.02
C LEU A 437 0.17 22.38 23.26
N TYR A 438 -1.09 22.71 22.99
CA TYR A 438 -1.48 23.95 22.31
C TYR A 438 -1.09 25.19 23.11
N GLY A 439 -1.34 25.19 24.42
CA GLY A 439 -0.92 26.24 25.35
C GLY A 439 0.60 26.39 25.37
N TRP A 440 1.34 25.30 25.54
CA TRP A 440 2.81 25.33 25.52
C TRP A 440 3.38 25.89 24.20
N LEU A 441 2.80 25.49 23.06
CA LEU A 441 3.17 26.03 21.75
C LEU A 441 2.89 27.53 21.65
N ALA A 442 1.73 28.01 22.13
CA ALA A 442 1.37 29.43 22.15
C ALA A 442 2.35 30.25 23.01
N GLY A 443 2.72 29.71 24.18
CA GLY A 443 3.72 30.28 25.07
C GLY A 443 5.11 30.38 24.43
N TYR A 444 5.57 29.29 23.84
CA TYR A 444 6.88 29.27 23.18
C TYR A 444 6.90 30.18 21.94
N PHE A 445 5.79 30.28 21.22
CA PHE A 445 5.62 31.23 20.13
C PHE A 445 5.61 32.69 20.60
N ALA A 446 5.07 32.99 21.78
CA ALA A 446 5.15 34.34 22.34
C ALA A 446 6.60 34.74 22.70
N ALA A 447 7.43 33.78 23.08
CA ALA A 447 8.86 34.00 23.32
C ALA A 447 9.64 34.20 22.01
N ASP A 448 9.63 33.21 21.12
CA ASP A 448 10.57 33.16 19.98
C ASP A 448 9.91 33.24 18.58
N GLY A 449 8.59 33.41 18.55
CA GLY A 449 7.81 33.50 17.32
C GLY A 449 7.67 34.92 16.78
N ASP A 450 7.40 35.01 15.48
CA ASP A 450 7.04 36.25 14.80
C ASP A 450 5.93 35.99 13.77
N VAL A 451 5.11 37.01 13.54
CA VAL A 451 4.10 37.02 12.47
C VAL A 451 4.51 38.10 11.47
N GLY A 452 4.98 37.67 10.30
CA GLY A 452 5.41 38.60 9.26
C GLY A 452 4.25 39.48 8.75
N THR A 453 4.56 40.52 7.98
CA THR A 453 3.58 41.48 7.41
C THR A 453 2.49 40.83 6.54
N THR A 454 2.72 39.61 6.07
CA THR A 454 1.75 38.80 5.31
C THR A 454 0.86 37.91 6.20
N GLY A 455 0.96 38.03 7.53
CA GLY A 455 0.22 37.22 8.50
C GLY A 455 0.74 35.79 8.64
N ARG A 456 1.99 35.51 8.25
CA ARG A 456 2.60 34.17 8.30
C ARG A 456 3.34 33.95 9.62
N PRO A 457 2.92 32.97 10.44
CA PRO A 457 3.57 32.65 11.70
C PRO A 457 4.85 31.82 11.47
N THR A 458 5.95 32.26 12.07
CA THR A 458 7.24 31.56 12.03
C THR A 458 7.82 31.51 13.43
N LEU A 459 8.28 30.34 13.86
CA LEU A 459 9.01 30.15 15.11
C LEU A 459 10.49 29.95 14.81
N ALA A 460 11.36 30.62 15.55
CA ALA A 460 12.80 30.46 15.43
C ALA A 460 13.40 29.79 16.68
N SER A 461 14.52 29.10 16.51
CA SER A 461 15.27 28.52 17.62
C SER A 461 16.74 28.35 17.24
N ALA A 462 17.63 28.46 18.23
CA ALA A 462 19.03 28.06 18.09
C ALA A 462 19.20 26.54 18.06
N SER A 463 18.26 25.78 18.63
CA SER A 463 18.24 24.32 18.60
C SER A 463 17.25 23.83 17.54
N ARG A 464 17.76 23.09 16.55
CA ARG A 464 16.93 22.37 15.57
C ARG A 464 16.05 21.33 16.25
N GLU A 465 16.57 20.65 17.27
CA GLU A 465 15.85 19.61 18.01
C GLU A 465 14.58 20.16 18.68
N ASN A 466 14.65 21.38 19.23
CA ASN A 466 13.47 22.05 19.77
C ASN A 466 12.40 22.29 18.69
N LEU A 467 12.80 22.64 17.46
CA LEU A 467 11.85 22.83 16.38
C LEU A 467 11.30 21.51 15.83
N GLU A 468 12.06 20.41 15.86
CA GLU A 468 11.51 19.08 15.55
C GLU A 468 10.47 18.70 16.60
N PHE A 469 10.72 18.95 17.89
CA PHE A 469 9.68 18.76 18.92
C PHE A 469 8.45 19.64 18.66
N VAL A 470 8.63 20.91 18.29
CA VAL A 470 7.51 21.79 17.91
C VAL A 470 6.69 21.19 16.77
N ARG A 471 7.33 20.59 15.77
CA ARG A 471 6.61 19.91 14.68
C ARG A 471 5.79 18.73 15.18
N LEU A 472 6.34 17.91 16.08
CA LEU A 472 5.61 16.79 16.69
C LEU A 472 4.45 17.27 17.57
N ALA A 473 4.67 18.28 18.41
CA ALA A 473 3.61 18.87 19.23
C ALA A 473 2.51 19.49 18.36
N CYS A 474 2.88 20.18 17.27
CA CYS A 474 1.91 20.69 16.29
C CYS A 474 1.13 19.56 15.63
N GLN A 475 1.78 18.46 15.24
CA GLN A 475 1.11 17.29 14.68
C GLN A 475 0.09 16.68 15.65
N ALA A 476 0.43 16.58 16.94
CA ALA A 476 -0.44 16.03 17.98
C ALA A 476 -1.72 16.87 18.19
N VAL A 477 -1.67 18.18 17.91
CA VAL A 477 -2.84 19.08 18.02
C VAL A 477 -3.43 19.48 16.65
N GLY A 478 -3.03 18.81 15.57
CA GLY A 478 -3.55 19.03 14.22
C GLY A 478 -3.20 20.38 13.60
N ILE A 479 -2.02 20.93 13.93
CA ILE A 479 -1.44 22.11 13.28
C ILE A 479 -0.42 21.64 12.22
N GLY A 480 -0.65 21.98 10.96
CA GLY A 480 0.33 21.74 9.90
C GLY A 480 1.61 22.55 10.09
N THR A 481 2.77 21.97 9.76
CA THR A 481 4.05 22.67 9.77
C THR A 481 4.77 22.54 8.42
N PHE A 482 5.60 23.53 8.12
CA PHE A 482 6.57 23.42 7.02
C PHE A 482 7.88 22.79 7.54
N GLY A 483 8.74 22.33 6.62
CA GLY A 483 10.06 21.83 6.99
C GLY A 483 10.94 22.90 7.63
N ILE A 484 11.84 22.49 8.52
CA ILE A 484 12.77 23.39 9.20
C ILE A 484 13.78 23.93 8.20
N ARG A 485 13.94 25.26 8.17
CA ARG A 485 14.96 25.95 7.38
C ARG A 485 16.07 26.43 8.31
N THR A 486 17.32 26.20 7.91
CA THR A 486 18.49 26.75 8.61
C THR A 486 19.02 27.95 7.85
N ARG A 487 19.26 29.06 8.55
CA ARG A 487 19.96 30.23 8.01
C ARG A 487 21.18 30.51 8.89
N MET A 488 22.31 30.74 8.26
CA MET A 488 23.48 31.27 8.95
C MET A 488 23.27 32.77 9.17
N SER A 489 23.41 33.23 10.41
CA SER A 489 23.33 34.65 10.75
C SER A 489 24.64 35.07 11.41
N THR A 490 25.25 36.13 10.91
CA THR A 490 26.24 36.90 11.66
C THR A 490 25.47 37.73 12.69
N GLY A 491 25.36 37.19 13.91
CA GLY A 491 24.75 37.89 15.04
C GLY A 491 25.69 38.96 15.61
N TYR A 492 25.56 39.25 16.90
CA TYR A 492 26.45 40.17 17.63
C TYR A 492 27.82 39.55 18.03
N GLY A 493 28.07 38.29 17.68
CA GLY A 493 29.31 37.58 17.96
C GLY A 493 30.21 37.45 16.71
N PRO A 494 31.49 37.06 16.88
CA PRO A 494 32.45 36.99 15.79
C PRO A 494 32.18 35.84 14.79
N GLU A 495 31.41 34.82 15.18
CA GLU A 495 31.13 33.65 14.33
C GLU A 495 29.68 33.56 13.86
N PRO A 496 29.44 33.10 12.61
CA PRO A 496 28.11 32.80 12.11
C PRO A 496 27.40 31.74 12.96
N THR A 497 26.23 32.08 13.50
CA THR A 497 25.39 31.14 14.26
C THR A 497 24.25 30.64 13.38
N ALA A 498 24.00 29.33 13.44
CA ALA A 498 22.86 28.72 12.76
C ALA A 498 21.56 29.08 13.49
N ARG A 499 20.63 29.72 12.77
CA ARG A 499 19.28 29.98 13.24
C ARG A 499 18.32 29.10 12.46
N HIS A 500 17.56 28.27 13.17
CA HIS A 500 16.56 27.40 12.58
C HIS A 500 15.18 28.07 12.63
N LEU A 501 14.38 27.87 11.60
CA LEU A 501 13.03 28.43 11.50
C LEU A 501 12.04 27.37 11.03
N VAL A 502 10.90 27.28 11.70
CA VAL A 502 9.76 26.47 11.28
C VAL A 502 8.56 27.39 11.05
N GLY A 503 7.86 27.20 9.92
CA GLY A 503 6.62 27.90 9.65
C GLY A 503 5.43 27.07 10.12
N LEU A 504 4.46 27.70 10.75
CA LEU A 504 3.19 27.06 11.11
C LEU A 504 2.13 27.38 10.05
N MET A 505 1.23 26.44 9.76
CA MET A 505 0.13 26.67 8.83
C MET A 505 -0.92 27.56 9.47
N ARG A 506 -1.12 28.73 8.86
CA ARG A 506 -2.07 29.75 9.26
C ARG A 506 -3.51 29.20 9.26
N GLY A 507 -3.84 28.33 8.31
CA GLY A 507 -5.18 27.75 8.19
C GLY A 507 -5.62 26.90 9.38
N ASP A 508 -4.67 26.44 10.20
CA ASP A 508 -4.91 25.52 11.31
C ASP A 508 -4.73 26.20 12.69
N LEU A 509 -4.57 27.53 12.70
CA LEU A 509 -4.34 28.34 13.91
C LEU A 509 -5.48 29.33 14.16
N ASP A 510 -5.89 29.46 15.41
CA ASP A 510 -6.84 30.48 15.84
C ASP A 510 -6.12 31.75 16.30
N PRO A 511 -6.75 32.94 16.22
CA PRO A 511 -6.20 34.18 16.77
C PRO A 511 -5.74 34.05 18.23
N GLU A 512 -6.44 33.23 19.03
CA GLU A 512 -6.18 32.94 20.43
C GLU A 512 -4.80 32.32 20.69
N PHE A 513 -4.23 31.64 19.70
CA PHE A 513 -2.85 31.12 19.76
C PHE A 513 -1.82 32.23 19.98
N PHE A 514 -2.09 33.44 19.49
CA PHE A 514 -1.14 34.55 19.53
C PHE A 514 -1.36 35.39 20.80
N LEU A 515 -0.56 35.11 21.83
CA LEU A 515 -0.63 35.84 23.10
C LEU A 515 -0.22 37.31 22.97
N VAL A 516 0.72 37.60 22.07
CA VAL A 516 1.20 38.96 21.77
C VAL A 516 0.22 39.65 20.83
N GLU A 517 -0.34 40.80 21.24
CA GLU A 517 -1.39 41.50 20.50
C GLU A 517 -0.93 41.94 19.11
N GLU A 518 0.31 42.39 18.94
CA GLU A 518 0.85 42.75 17.63
C GLU A 518 0.97 41.53 16.70
N HIS A 519 1.23 40.34 17.25
CA HIS A 519 1.26 39.09 16.48
C HIS A 519 -0.15 38.72 16.04
N ARG A 520 -1.12 38.80 16.96
CA ARG A 520 -2.55 38.57 16.71
C ARG A 520 -3.10 39.54 15.68
N ALA A 521 -2.83 40.84 15.82
CA ALA A 521 -3.28 41.86 14.89
C ALA A 521 -2.69 41.64 13.47
N ARG A 522 -1.39 41.36 13.36
CA ARG A 522 -0.75 41.01 12.06
C ARG A 522 -1.29 39.70 11.48
N PHE A 523 -1.60 38.73 12.33
CA PHE A 523 -2.28 37.51 11.92
C PHE A 523 -3.65 37.86 11.36
N VAL A 524 -4.54 38.50 12.12
CA VAL A 524 -5.90 38.83 11.67
C VAL A 524 -5.91 39.73 10.42
N ALA A 525 -5.07 40.77 10.37
CA ALA A 525 -5.00 41.73 9.25
C ALA A 525 -4.34 41.15 7.98
N GLY A 526 -3.51 40.11 8.12
CA GLY A 526 -2.84 39.48 6.98
C GLY A 526 -3.83 38.87 6.00
N ARG A 527 -3.71 39.18 4.70
CA ARG A 527 -4.48 38.49 3.65
C ARG A 527 -4.22 36.98 3.73
N ARG A 528 -5.25 36.15 3.51
CA ARG A 528 -5.10 34.70 3.27
C ARG A 528 -4.24 34.49 2.01
N ALA A 529 -2.93 34.58 2.14
CA ALA A 529 -2.01 34.17 1.08
C ALA A 529 -2.24 32.67 0.87
N ALA A 530 -2.45 32.24 -0.37
CA ALA A 530 -2.67 30.84 -0.68
C ALA A 530 -1.51 30.00 -0.11
N GLU A 531 -1.80 29.19 0.92
CA GLU A 531 -0.82 28.28 1.48
C GLU A 531 -0.57 27.18 0.47
N ARG A 532 0.62 27.19 -0.14
CA ARG A 532 1.02 26.14 -1.07
C ARG A 532 1.34 24.88 -0.26
N ARG A 533 0.29 24.09 0.04
CA ARG A 533 0.39 22.84 0.81
C ARG A 533 1.19 21.76 0.07
N GLY A 534 0.86 21.53 -1.21
CA GLY A 534 1.50 20.50 -2.06
C GLY A 534 2.91 20.83 -2.57
N TRP A 535 3.66 19.78 -2.87
CA TRP A 535 5.01 19.80 -3.45
C TRP A 535 4.96 19.70 -4.99
N ASN A 536 5.88 20.37 -5.69
CA ASN A 536 6.00 20.24 -7.14
C ASN A 536 7.15 19.31 -7.50
N VAL A 537 6.95 18.45 -8.49
CA VAL A 537 8.01 17.66 -9.11
C VAL A 537 8.91 18.58 -9.92
N LEU A 538 10.22 18.56 -9.66
CA LEU A 538 11.23 19.25 -10.46
C LEU A 538 11.83 18.32 -11.51
N SER A 539 12.17 17.09 -11.11
CA SER A 539 12.69 16.06 -12.01
C SER A 539 12.48 14.67 -11.46
N VAL A 540 12.34 13.71 -12.36
CA VAL A 540 12.48 12.29 -12.06
C VAL A 540 13.51 11.69 -12.99
N ARG A 541 14.47 10.94 -12.46
CA ARG A 541 15.55 10.32 -13.24
C ARG A 541 15.89 8.94 -12.70
N PRO A 542 16.10 7.92 -13.54
CA PRO A 542 16.70 6.66 -13.10
C PRO A 542 18.07 6.94 -12.47
N THR A 543 18.38 6.31 -11.34
CA THR A 543 19.73 6.43 -10.74
C THR A 543 20.70 5.39 -11.30
N GLY A 544 20.19 4.28 -11.86
CA GLY A 544 20.99 3.09 -12.17
C GLY A 544 21.46 2.34 -10.91
N GLU A 545 21.02 2.77 -9.72
CA GLU A 545 21.37 2.18 -8.43
C GLU A 545 20.25 1.22 -7.99
N THR A 546 20.64 0.02 -7.57
CA THR A 546 19.75 -0.94 -6.91
C THR A 546 20.00 -0.92 -5.41
N THR A 547 18.96 -0.73 -4.61
CA THR A 547 19.03 -0.71 -3.14
C THR A 547 17.86 -1.45 -2.51
N GLU A 548 17.97 -1.83 -1.24
CA GLU A 548 16.83 -2.39 -0.48
C GLU A 548 15.73 -1.33 -0.35
N VAL A 549 14.49 -1.72 -0.64
CA VAL A 549 13.36 -0.80 -0.65
C VAL A 549 12.23 -1.24 0.28
N TYR A 550 11.52 -0.26 0.83
CA TYR A 550 10.52 -0.43 1.88
C TYR A 550 9.22 0.31 1.56
N CYS A 551 8.09 -0.19 2.06
CA CYS A 551 6.80 0.49 1.96
C CYS A 551 5.88 0.16 3.15
N ALA A 552 4.94 1.05 3.43
CA ALA A 552 3.86 0.80 4.37
C ALA A 552 2.67 0.12 3.68
N VAL A 553 2.00 -0.77 4.41
CA VAL A 553 0.77 -1.45 3.96
C VAL A 553 -0.41 -0.93 4.79
N VAL A 554 -0.98 0.19 4.35
CA VAL A 554 -2.21 0.81 4.89
C VAL A 554 -3.45 0.27 4.18
N ASP A 555 -4.33 -0.45 4.88
CA ASP A 555 -5.44 -1.17 4.23
C ASP A 555 -6.62 -0.29 3.77
N ASP A 556 -6.92 0.83 4.43
CA ASP A 556 -8.14 1.59 4.16
C ASP A 556 -7.96 2.68 3.10
N THR A 557 -7.10 3.67 3.37
CA THR A 557 -6.87 4.76 2.42
C THR A 557 -5.80 4.42 1.38
N HIS A 558 -5.12 3.28 1.54
CA HIS A 558 -3.99 2.85 0.72
C HIS A 558 -2.92 3.93 0.54
N SER A 559 -2.71 4.73 1.57
CA SER A 559 -1.86 5.91 1.52
C SER A 559 -1.23 6.21 2.87
N PHE A 560 -0.04 6.79 2.86
CA PHE A 560 0.62 7.28 4.07
C PHE A 560 1.38 8.56 3.79
N ALA A 561 1.74 9.30 4.83
CA ALA A 561 2.47 10.55 4.72
C ALA A 561 3.98 10.36 4.92
N LEU A 562 4.77 10.80 3.94
CA LEU A 562 6.19 11.05 4.12
C LEU A 562 6.41 12.36 4.88
N SER A 563 7.64 12.57 5.34
CA SER A 563 8.03 13.81 6.02
C SER A 563 7.74 15.03 5.17
N ASP A 564 7.48 16.15 5.86
CA ASP A 564 6.97 17.38 5.25
C ASP A 564 5.60 17.26 4.57
N ASN A 565 4.83 16.26 5.01
CA ASN A 565 3.43 16.05 4.66
C ASN A 565 3.25 15.75 3.17
N ILE A 566 4.16 14.98 2.58
CA ILE A 566 3.99 14.49 1.19
C ILE A 566 3.12 13.25 1.28
N LEU A 567 1.94 13.28 0.68
CA LEU A 567 1.04 12.14 0.66
C LEU A 567 1.43 11.19 -0.47
N THR A 568 1.52 9.91 -0.18
CA THR A 568 1.91 8.87 -1.13
C THR A 568 1.06 7.62 -0.98
N GLY A 569 1.05 6.73 -1.98
CA GLY A 569 0.25 5.51 -1.99
C GLY A 569 1.04 4.27 -1.55
N ASN A 570 0.32 3.20 -1.22
CA ASN A 570 0.88 1.86 -1.07
C ASN A 570 1.07 1.16 -2.42
N CYS A 571 1.77 0.04 -2.35
CA CYS A 571 1.88 -0.92 -3.44
C CYS A 571 0.80 -1.99 -3.26
N HIS A 572 -0.15 -2.04 -4.19
CA HIS A 572 -1.35 -2.86 -4.09
C HIS A 572 -1.12 -4.30 -4.56
N HIS A 573 -1.66 -5.26 -3.78
CA HIS A 573 -2.04 -6.58 -4.29
C HIS A 573 -3.34 -7.06 -3.62
N ASN A 574 -4.41 -7.23 -4.40
CA ASN A 574 -5.37 -8.36 -4.40
C ASN A 574 -6.85 -7.96 -4.64
N TYR A 575 -7.64 -8.96 -5.03
CA TYR A 575 -8.90 -8.81 -5.77
C TYR A 575 -10.17 -9.09 -4.95
N THR A 576 -10.71 -8.03 -4.36
CA THR A 576 -12.11 -7.59 -4.35
C THR A 576 -12.09 -6.31 -3.54
N GLU A 577 -12.03 -5.18 -4.23
CA GLU A 577 -11.77 -3.86 -3.64
C GLU A 577 -12.92 -2.92 -3.97
N ARG A 578 -13.04 -1.83 -3.20
CA ARG A 578 -13.90 -0.71 -3.58
C ARG A 578 -13.20 0.09 -4.66
N GLU A 579 -13.83 0.21 -5.81
CA GLU A 579 -13.33 0.99 -6.94
C GLU A 579 -14.39 1.98 -7.41
N THR A 580 -13.96 3.12 -7.96
CA THR A 580 -14.88 4.09 -8.58
C THR A 580 -14.95 3.84 -10.08
N HIS A 581 -16.10 3.38 -10.55
CA HIS A 581 -16.37 3.12 -11.96
C HIS A 581 -17.63 3.86 -12.38
N PHE A 582 -17.56 4.60 -13.50
CA PHE A 582 -18.71 5.33 -14.07
C PHE A 582 -19.47 6.18 -13.03
N GLY A 583 -18.71 6.89 -12.18
CA GLY A 583 -19.24 7.83 -11.19
C GLY A 583 -19.85 7.20 -9.94
N LYS A 584 -19.72 5.89 -9.72
CA LYS A 584 -20.16 5.23 -8.48
C LYS A 584 -19.04 4.39 -7.88
N GLU A 585 -19.05 4.29 -6.55
CA GLU A 585 -18.25 3.30 -5.83
C GLU A 585 -18.93 1.92 -5.94
N VAL A 586 -18.16 0.92 -6.34
CA VAL A 586 -18.59 -0.48 -6.47
C VAL A 586 -17.60 -1.39 -5.78
N TRP A 587 -18.08 -2.51 -5.27
CA TRP A 587 -17.22 -3.64 -4.92
C TRP A 587 -16.90 -4.41 -6.19
N LEU A 588 -15.62 -4.44 -6.58
CA LEU A 588 -15.20 -5.05 -7.83
C LEU A 588 -14.56 -6.41 -7.59
N SER A 589 -15.29 -7.49 -7.84
CA SER A 589 -14.75 -8.85 -7.80
C SER A 589 -14.16 -9.24 -9.15
N ARG A 590 -12.90 -9.69 -9.15
CA ARG A 590 -12.23 -10.23 -10.35
C ARG A 590 -12.01 -11.73 -10.17
N LYS A 591 -12.74 -12.54 -10.94
CA LYS A 591 -12.63 -13.99 -10.89
C LYS A 591 -11.90 -14.49 -12.11
N GLY A 592 -10.64 -14.84 -11.94
CA GLY A 592 -9.79 -15.10 -13.09
C GLY A 592 -9.66 -13.87 -13.98
N ALA A 593 -9.43 -12.71 -13.38
CA ALA A 593 -9.07 -11.50 -14.09
C ALA A 593 -8.06 -10.72 -13.24
N ILE A 594 -7.21 -9.93 -13.90
CA ILE A 594 -6.24 -9.05 -13.24
C ILE A 594 -6.65 -7.59 -13.41
N ASN A 595 -6.18 -6.72 -12.53
CA ASN A 595 -6.27 -5.27 -12.66
C ASN A 595 -5.27 -4.85 -13.75
N ALA A 596 -5.81 -4.17 -14.75
CA ALA A 596 -5.11 -3.64 -15.91
C ALA A 596 -5.39 -2.14 -16.06
N GLU A 597 -5.43 -1.43 -14.93
CA GLU A 597 -5.32 0.02 -14.90
C GLU A 597 -4.12 0.48 -15.72
N LYS A 598 -4.23 1.68 -16.30
CA LYS A 598 -3.22 2.18 -17.22
C LYS A 598 -1.86 2.23 -16.54
N GLY A 599 -0.85 1.63 -17.17
CA GLY A 599 0.52 1.59 -16.64
C GLY A 599 0.78 0.48 -15.62
N ARG A 600 -0.26 -0.22 -15.13
CA ARG A 600 -0.10 -1.28 -14.13
C ARG A 600 0.50 -2.54 -14.74
N ALA A 601 1.63 -3.00 -14.18
CA ALA A 601 2.20 -4.29 -14.55
C ALA A 601 1.27 -5.45 -14.17
N GLY A 602 1.25 -6.47 -15.02
CA GLY A 602 0.44 -7.67 -14.84
C GLY A 602 1.14 -8.90 -15.42
N LEU A 603 0.64 -10.07 -15.04
CA LEU A 603 1.11 -11.35 -15.53
C LEU A 603 -0.07 -12.11 -16.11
N ILE A 604 0.10 -12.69 -17.30
CA ILE A 604 -0.91 -13.53 -17.95
C ILE A 604 -0.22 -14.84 -18.34
N PRO A 605 -0.31 -15.88 -17.50
CA PRO A 605 0.24 -17.17 -17.83
C PRO A 605 -0.59 -17.91 -18.87
N GLY A 606 0.07 -18.70 -19.71
CA GLY A 606 -0.61 -19.72 -20.50
C GLY A 606 -1.03 -20.91 -19.63
N SER A 607 -0.98 -22.08 -20.24
CA SER A 607 -0.91 -23.38 -19.56
C SER A 607 0.53 -23.90 -19.54
N MET A 608 0.74 -25.00 -18.82
CA MET A 608 1.96 -25.80 -18.92
C MET A 608 2.31 -26.03 -20.41
N GLY A 609 3.55 -25.74 -20.80
CA GLY A 609 3.99 -25.92 -22.19
C GLY A 609 3.74 -24.75 -23.14
N THR A 610 3.01 -23.70 -22.72
CA THR A 610 2.72 -22.53 -23.57
C THR A 610 3.39 -21.26 -23.06
N ALA A 611 3.34 -20.20 -23.85
CA ALA A 611 3.91 -18.91 -23.47
C ALA A 611 3.16 -18.27 -22.29
N SER A 612 3.91 -17.55 -21.46
CA SER A 612 3.39 -16.66 -20.42
C SER A 612 3.78 -15.22 -20.77
N TYR A 613 3.03 -14.22 -20.32
CA TYR A 613 3.26 -12.83 -20.73
C TYR A 613 3.43 -11.92 -19.52
N VAL A 614 4.43 -11.04 -19.58
CA VAL A 614 4.51 -9.85 -18.73
C VAL A 614 3.87 -8.72 -19.48
N VAL A 615 2.86 -8.08 -18.89
CA VAL A 615 2.02 -7.11 -19.57
C VAL A 615 1.90 -5.82 -18.76
N VAL A 616 1.44 -4.76 -19.43
CA VAL A 616 1.03 -3.51 -18.80
C VAL A 616 -0.40 -3.16 -19.20
N GLY A 617 -1.21 -2.81 -18.21
CA GLY A 617 -2.59 -2.41 -18.41
C GLY A 617 -2.73 -1.15 -19.26
N LYS A 618 -3.74 -1.14 -20.14
CA LYS A 618 -4.11 0.03 -20.95
C LYS A 618 -5.17 0.91 -20.28
N GLY A 619 -5.76 0.46 -19.17
CA GLY A 619 -6.80 1.19 -18.43
C GLY A 619 -8.11 1.29 -19.20
N ASN A 620 -8.54 0.20 -19.83
CA ASN A 620 -9.80 0.17 -20.58
C ASN A 620 -10.99 0.34 -19.61
N PRO A 621 -11.73 1.46 -19.67
CA PRO A 621 -12.80 1.73 -18.71
C PRO A 621 -14.00 0.79 -18.90
N VAL A 622 -14.25 0.31 -20.12
CA VAL A 622 -15.35 -0.65 -20.40
C VAL A 622 -15.02 -2.01 -19.81
N ALA A 623 -13.75 -2.42 -19.81
CA ALA A 623 -13.30 -3.63 -19.11
C ALA A 623 -13.14 -3.41 -17.59
N LEU A 624 -13.55 -2.24 -17.05
CA LEU A 624 -13.39 -1.88 -15.65
C LEU A 624 -11.92 -1.98 -15.21
N ASN A 625 -11.01 -1.48 -16.06
CA ASN A 625 -9.56 -1.53 -15.86
C ASN A 625 -9.08 -2.95 -15.54
N SER A 626 -9.52 -3.94 -16.32
CA SER A 626 -9.22 -5.34 -16.10
C SER A 626 -8.78 -6.06 -17.37
N SER A 627 -8.10 -7.19 -17.18
CA SER A 627 -7.54 -8.03 -18.23
C SER A 627 -7.67 -9.51 -17.87
N PRO A 628 -7.58 -10.44 -18.84
CA PRO A 628 -7.49 -11.88 -18.58
C PRO A 628 -6.37 -12.23 -17.61
N HIS A 629 -6.54 -13.34 -16.91
CA HIS A 629 -5.60 -13.90 -15.93
C HIS A 629 -4.87 -15.15 -16.41
N GLY A 630 -5.22 -15.69 -17.58
CA GLY A 630 -4.47 -16.75 -18.22
C GLY A 630 -5.14 -17.23 -19.52
N ALA A 631 -4.91 -18.48 -19.91
CA ALA A 631 -5.49 -19.06 -21.13
C ALA A 631 -6.99 -19.42 -21.00
N GLY A 632 -7.45 -19.77 -19.80
CA GLY A 632 -8.80 -20.29 -19.59
C GLY A 632 -9.00 -21.73 -20.09
N ARG A 633 -9.79 -22.53 -19.39
CA ARG A 633 -9.96 -23.95 -19.73
C ARG A 633 -11.02 -24.14 -20.81
N GLU A 634 -10.72 -24.99 -21.78
CA GLU A 634 -11.69 -25.46 -22.79
C GLU A 634 -12.26 -26.83 -22.38
N TYR A 635 -11.45 -27.67 -21.73
CA TYR A 635 -11.86 -28.97 -21.22
C TYR A 635 -11.94 -28.97 -19.69
N SER A 636 -13.01 -29.59 -19.16
CA SER A 636 -13.02 -29.99 -17.75
C SER A 636 -11.91 -31.01 -17.49
N ARG A 637 -11.41 -31.10 -16.25
CA ARG A 637 -10.32 -32.02 -15.90
C ARG A 637 -10.63 -33.48 -16.25
N SER A 638 -11.87 -33.91 -16.01
CA SER A 638 -12.30 -35.26 -16.35
C SER A 638 -12.43 -35.46 -17.86
N ALA A 639 -12.83 -34.44 -18.62
CA ALA A 639 -12.88 -34.50 -20.07
C ALA A 639 -11.47 -34.56 -20.69
N ALA A 640 -10.54 -33.75 -20.21
CA ALA A 640 -9.14 -33.77 -20.66
C ALA A 640 -8.49 -35.15 -20.47
N ARG A 641 -8.69 -35.78 -19.30
CA ARG A 641 -8.21 -37.16 -19.02
C ARG A 641 -8.81 -38.26 -19.91
N ARG A 642 -9.94 -37.98 -20.58
CA ARG A 642 -10.54 -38.91 -21.55
C ARG A 642 -10.12 -38.61 -22.98
N ALA A 643 -9.72 -37.38 -23.27
CA ALA A 643 -9.44 -36.90 -24.61
C ALA A 643 -7.95 -37.01 -24.99
N PHE A 644 -7.05 -36.94 -24.01
CA PHE A 644 -5.61 -36.91 -24.22
C PHE A 644 -4.89 -38.00 -23.43
N ASP A 645 -3.70 -38.35 -23.89
CA ASP A 645 -2.81 -39.30 -23.23
C ASP A 645 -1.44 -38.69 -22.89
N ARG A 646 -0.57 -39.52 -22.31
CA ARG A 646 0.78 -39.12 -21.91
C ARG A 646 1.70 -38.82 -23.10
N ASP A 647 1.49 -39.45 -24.26
CA ASP A 647 2.30 -39.19 -25.43
C ASP A 647 1.97 -37.83 -26.06
N ASP A 648 0.70 -37.41 -26.01
CA ASP A 648 0.30 -36.05 -26.37
C ASP A 648 0.93 -35.00 -25.42
N LEU A 649 0.97 -35.29 -24.12
CA LEU A 649 1.66 -34.43 -23.16
C LEU A 649 3.16 -34.32 -23.47
N ARG A 650 3.83 -35.44 -23.78
CA ARG A 650 5.25 -35.44 -24.17
C ARG A 650 5.52 -34.61 -25.41
N LYS A 651 4.66 -34.69 -26.42
CA LYS A 651 4.77 -33.87 -27.64
C LYS A 651 4.63 -32.38 -27.33
N ALA A 652 3.73 -32.02 -26.42
CA ALA A 652 3.50 -30.63 -26.03
C ALA A 652 4.62 -30.03 -25.18
N MET A 653 5.35 -30.86 -24.42
CA MET A 653 6.38 -30.43 -23.48
C MET A 653 7.81 -30.48 -24.05
N VAL A 654 7.97 -30.66 -25.36
CA VAL A 654 9.30 -30.75 -26.00
C VAL A 654 10.14 -29.50 -25.69
N GLY A 655 11.34 -29.72 -25.16
CA GLY A 655 12.29 -28.64 -24.82
C GLY A 655 12.02 -27.96 -23.48
N ILE A 656 11.12 -28.50 -22.66
CA ILE A 656 10.81 -28.05 -21.31
C ILE A 656 11.07 -29.20 -20.34
N GLU A 657 11.83 -28.95 -19.28
CA GLU A 657 12.04 -29.92 -18.21
C GLU A 657 10.80 -29.95 -17.30
N TYR A 658 10.23 -31.15 -17.12
CA TYR A 658 9.06 -31.36 -16.27
C TYR A 658 9.04 -32.81 -15.77
N ARG A 659 8.22 -33.09 -14.77
CA ARG A 659 7.98 -34.47 -14.33
C ARG A 659 7.02 -35.16 -15.29
N ASP A 660 7.51 -36.16 -16.02
CA ASP A 660 6.70 -36.96 -16.96
C ASP A 660 5.79 -37.95 -16.20
N THR A 661 4.55 -37.54 -15.92
CA THR A 661 3.54 -38.30 -15.15
C THR A 661 2.13 -38.11 -15.72
N ASP A 662 1.28 -39.14 -15.57
CA ASP A 662 -0.14 -39.11 -15.97
C ASP A 662 -0.96 -38.12 -15.13
N ALA A 663 -0.44 -37.68 -13.98
CA ALA A 663 -1.08 -36.71 -13.11
C ALA A 663 -1.33 -35.36 -13.80
N PHE A 664 -0.57 -35.03 -14.85
CA PHE A 664 -0.65 -33.73 -15.53
C PHE A 664 -1.51 -33.74 -16.80
N ILE A 665 -2.10 -34.88 -17.18
CA ILE A 665 -2.92 -34.98 -18.40
C ILE A 665 -4.12 -34.02 -18.35
N ASP A 666 -4.72 -33.78 -17.18
CA ASP A 666 -5.81 -32.80 -17.07
C ASP A 666 -5.36 -31.34 -17.20
N GLU A 667 -4.06 -31.09 -17.31
CA GLU A 667 -3.45 -29.77 -17.36
C GLU A 667 -2.56 -29.61 -18.61
N ILE A 668 -2.62 -30.56 -19.55
CA ILE A 668 -2.02 -30.49 -20.88
C ILE A 668 -2.45 -29.20 -21.59
N PRO A 669 -1.58 -28.55 -22.38
CA PRO A 669 -1.93 -27.29 -23.04
C PRO A 669 -3.18 -27.36 -23.93
N ALA A 670 -3.44 -28.50 -24.58
CA ALA A 670 -4.65 -28.71 -25.39
C ALA A 670 -5.96 -28.73 -24.55
N ALA A 671 -5.89 -28.77 -23.21
CA ALA A 671 -7.06 -28.63 -22.35
C ALA A 671 -7.48 -27.17 -22.12
N TYR A 672 -6.65 -26.23 -22.56
CA TYR A 672 -6.83 -24.79 -22.44
C TYR A 672 -7.09 -24.15 -23.81
N LYS A 673 -7.67 -22.95 -23.81
CA LYS A 673 -7.75 -22.15 -25.04
C LYS A 673 -6.34 -21.79 -25.51
N ASP A 674 -6.21 -21.54 -26.80
CA ASP A 674 -4.97 -21.00 -27.35
C ASP A 674 -4.67 -19.61 -26.74
N ILE A 675 -3.56 -19.51 -26.01
CA ILE A 675 -3.16 -18.29 -25.33
C ILE A 675 -2.91 -17.14 -26.32
N ASP A 676 -2.47 -17.44 -27.55
CA ASP A 676 -2.26 -16.41 -28.57
C ASP A 676 -3.59 -15.79 -29.06
N VAL A 677 -4.68 -16.56 -29.03
CA VAL A 677 -6.03 -16.04 -29.30
C VAL A 677 -6.49 -15.16 -28.15
N VAL A 678 -6.32 -15.61 -26.90
CA VAL A 678 -6.64 -14.82 -25.70
C VAL A 678 -5.90 -13.48 -25.69
N MET A 679 -4.60 -13.49 -26.01
CA MET A 679 -3.79 -12.27 -26.05
C MET A 679 -4.17 -11.33 -27.20
N ARG A 680 -4.60 -11.88 -28.35
CA ARG A 680 -5.13 -11.09 -29.46
C ARG A 680 -6.43 -10.41 -29.11
N ASP A 681 -7.33 -11.13 -28.44
CA ASP A 681 -8.60 -10.60 -27.94
C ASP A 681 -8.39 -9.56 -26.82
N ALA A 682 -7.28 -9.67 -26.05
CA ALA A 682 -6.89 -8.73 -25.01
C ALA A 682 -6.10 -7.51 -25.52
N ALA A 683 -5.94 -7.35 -26.84
CA ALA A 683 -5.08 -6.33 -27.43
C ALA A 683 -5.48 -4.89 -27.06
N ASP A 684 -6.74 -4.63 -26.71
CA ASP A 684 -7.22 -3.32 -26.22
C ASP A 684 -7.22 -3.21 -24.68
N LEU A 685 -6.87 -4.27 -23.97
CA LEU A 685 -6.83 -4.34 -22.50
C LEU A 685 -5.41 -4.17 -21.96
N VAL A 686 -4.42 -4.76 -22.65
CA VAL A 686 -3.02 -4.79 -22.22
C VAL A 686 -2.03 -4.57 -23.37
N GLU A 687 -0.82 -4.17 -23.02
CA GLU A 687 0.37 -4.16 -23.86
C GLU A 687 1.33 -5.24 -23.38
N VAL A 688 1.83 -6.08 -24.29
CA VAL A 688 2.84 -7.11 -23.96
C VAL A 688 4.20 -6.44 -23.85
N ARG A 689 4.86 -6.61 -22.70
CA ARG A 689 6.25 -6.20 -22.49
C ARG A 689 7.23 -7.33 -22.76
N HIS A 690 6.94 -8.52 -22.25
CA HIS A 690 7.78 -9.71 -22.44
C HIS A 690 6.93 -10.93 -22.77
N THR A 691 7.43 -11.76 -23.67
CA THR A 691 6.87 -13.09 -23.94
C THR A 691 7.82 -14.12 -23.35
N LEU A 692 7.31 -14.91 -22.42
CA LEU A 692 8.08 -15.85 -21.62
C LEU A 692 7.87 -17.28 -22.14
N ARG A 693 8.97 -17.92 -22.54
CA ARG A 693 9.01 -19.34 -22.92
C ARG A 693 9.53 -20.19 -21.77
N GLN A 694 8.78 -21.22 -21.40
CA GLN A 694 9.17 -22.13 -20.34
C GLN A 694 10.43 -22.94 -20.70
N ILE A 695 11.26 -23.21 -19.70
CA ILE A 695 12.35 -24.18 -19.75
C ILE A 695 12.30 -25.19 -18.60
N VAL A 696 11.67 -24.84 -17.48
CA VAL A 696 11.33 -25.75 -16.38
C VAL A 696 9.89 -25.50 -16.00
N ASN A 697 9.10 -26.57 -15.81
CA ASN A 697 7.76 -26.52 -15.26
C ASN A 697 7.64 -27.47 -14.06
N VAL A 698 7.18 -26.94 -12.93
CA VAL A 698 6.95 -27.67 -11.68
C VAL A 698 5.49 -27.52 -11.28
N LYS A 699 4.84 -28.64 -10.97
CA LYS A 699 3.40 -28.71 -10.69
C LYS A 699 3.10 -29.78 -9.64
N GLY A 700 2.00 -29.62 -8.90
CA GLY A 700 1.52 -30.63 -7.96
C GLY A 700 0.86 -31.82 -8.65
N ASP A 701 1.21 -33.03 -8.17
CA ASP A 701 0.53 -34.29 -8.55
C ASP A 701 -0.91 -34.34 -8.03
#